data_AF-A0A5N6QTY3-F1
#
_entry.id   AF-A0A5N6QTY3-F1
#
_cell.length_a   1.000
_cell.length_b   1.000
_cell.length_c   1.000
_cell.angle_alpha   90.00
_cell.angle_beta   90.00
_cell.angle_gamma   90.00
#
_symmetry.space_group_name_H-M   'P 1'
#
loop_
_entity.id
_entity.type
_entity.pdbx_description
1 polymer ?
#
loop_
_entity_poly.entity_id
_entity_poly.type
_entity_poly.pdbx_seq_one_letter_code
_entity_poly.pdbx_strand_id
1 'polypeptide(L)'
;MSSSLTCTKLTLFTIAGVIIQTIGLSLFVYGFFPVKPALSGFSGPESFRAPTCNSAHNQSERDLPPDQLKALYEELSGIPSFDRLVLMVIDGLPAEFVLGKDHQPPSKALMEAMPYIQSLLANGAAIGYHAKAAPPTVTMPRLKAIVSGAIGGFLDVAFNFNTQALLDDNLLGQFLKFGWKMVMLGDETWLKLFPGLFIRHDGVSSFFVKDTVQVDQNVSRHLVDELSRDDWDLLILHYLGLDHVGHIGGRNSILMAPKLLEMDEVVKMIHTSIIMNQENGQGETLLVIVSDHGMTENGNHGGSSYEETDSLALFVGLRNRISDYASYNLNTVSQVDIAPTLALLFGVPIPKNNVGVLISGTFESFTDDQQLKALELNSWQLLRLLQAQLPGLSCENSPCDSFSHDQGSRKSKCNGNMEIVVCCLYRNAAVLHNSWKSKDVSRSYSREDYSSIVAAYYEFLKTASEWLSRRVTDKPVNLLAFGVAAMLLSCLILLCLIFHICKEFYFRETQHFDSISGKYTWNLAETFILGVMLILVISMGSSSMVEEEQYIWHFVTSTLDLLLLRKTMQSLPAGKSRSSFRLYNGTKKIGFQMCSIFVLVISGRTLRGWHQGGVNWTYLPDISKWLEHAGSNYIKFIRLTSGLLMITLCLFALSLLGLRRKLVVVVGFSFLASGLLVLQHVMLYQENAFVSSSCSATLWVQIIFAVLGIATIGTFMALPWLMPICESKMYSGHDSHMSTSVPIEIQKKYPLLELKDSLFVTGWAYMFCWCLLQLLLQQSINSVPILLLLVQIFAIMIYSSYWGLHHKQWVEIAALYYLGMAGHFALGNSNTLATIDVAGAFIHGYVHLNEGHKLSRNSSECRFWTSSQDYACISLSSSTGREFHSLDCIHRCIAVDEESSICLECLFPKVPVCLCDNCVRLYRCIFCGWNHDLFIYGAGPPEKDAGLLWY
;
A
#
# COMPACT_ATOMS: atom_id res chain seq x y z
N MET A 1 -52.49 -18.95 1.66
CA MET A 1 -51.80 -19.25 0.39
C MET A 1 -50.33 -18.83 0.51
N SER A 2 -49.46 -19.69 1.04
CA SER A 2 -48.01 -19.45 1.00
C SER A 2 -47.47 -20.05 -0.30
N SER A 3 -47.17 -19.24 -1.31
CA SER A 3 -46.49 -19.74 -2.49
C SER A 3 -45.10 -20.23 -2.05
N SER A 4 -44.86 -21.54 -2.09
CA SER A 4 -43.52 -22.11 -1.90
C SER A 4 -42.55 -21.45 -2.88
N LEU A 5 -41.38 -21.02 -2.40
CA LEU A 5 -40.35 -20.43 -3.25
C LEU A 5 -39.89 -21.51 -4.24
N THR A 6 -40.22 -21.38 -5.52
CA THR A 6 -39.71 -22.33 -6.52
C THR A 6 -38.21 -22.14 -6.71
N CYS A 7 -37.48 -23.20 -7.06
CA CYS A 7 -36.03 -23.13 -7.32
C CYS A 7 -35.69 -22.03 -8.34
N THR A 8 -36.53 -21.85 -9.36
CA THR A 8 -36.40 -20.75 -10.34
C THR A 8 -36.54 -19.37 -9.72
N LYS A 9 -37.52 -19.14 -8.84
CA LYS A 9 -37.70 -17.86 -8.14
C LYS A 9 -36.54 -17.58 -7.17
N LEU A 10 -36.10 -18.61 -6.44
CA LEU A 10 -34.94 -18.51 -5.55
C LEU A 10 -33.69 -18.07 -6.33
N THR A 11 -33.43 -18.74 -7.46
CA THR A 11 -32.28 -18.45 -8.32
C THR A 11 -32.36 -17.04 -8.88
N LEU A 12 -33.52 -16.63 -9.40
CA LEU A 12 -33.72 -15.28 -9.95
C LEU A 12 -33.53 -14.18 -8.90
N PHE A 13 -34.09 -14.35 -7.70
CA PHE A 13 -33.91 -13.36 -6.62
C PHE A 13 -32.47 -13.32 -6.09
N THR A 14 -31.77 -14.46 -6.07
CA THR A 14 -30.36 -14.52 -5.69
C THR A 14 -29.50 -13.79 -6.71
N ILE A 15 -29.70 -14.06 -8.01
CA ILE A 15 -29.00 -13.36 -9.10
C ILE A 15 -29.29 -11.86 -9.05
N ALA A 16 -30.56 -11.47 -8.87
CA ALA A 16 -30.93 -10.07 -8.75
C ALA A 16 -30.25 -9.38 -7.55
N GLY A 17 -30.21 -10.04 -6.38
CA GLY A 17 -29.50 -9.54 -5.21
C GLY A 17 -28.01 -9.31 -5.50
N VAL A 18 -27.34 -10.29 -6.10
CA VAL A 18 -25.91 -10.18 -6.47
C VAL A 18 -25.65 -9.07 -7.49
N ILE A 19 -26.50 -8.92 -8.50
CA ILE A 19 -26.37 -7.84 -9.49
C ILE A 19 -26.55 -6.48 -8.82
N ILE A 20 -27.57 -6.32 -7.96
CA ILE A 20 -27.80 -5.09 -7.21
C ILE A 20 -26.61 -4.79 -6.28
N GLN A 21 -26.04 -5.82 -5.63
CA GLN A 21 -24.83 -5.67 -4.82
C GLN A 21 -23.66 -5.13 -5.65
N THR A 22 -23.45 -5.70 -6.84
CA THR A 22 -22.33 -5.36 -7.72
C THR A 22 -22.48 -3.92 -8.25
N ILE A 23 -23.69 -3.54 -8.66
CA ILE A 23 -24.00 -2.17 -9.08
C ILE A 23 -23.83 -1.20 -7.91
N GLY A 24 -24.37 -1.53 -6.74
CA GLY A 24 -24.27 -0.70 -5.53
C GLY A 24 -22.82 -0.47 -5.12
N LEU A 25 -22.00 -1.53 -5.12
CA LEU A 25 -20.58 -1.45 -4.86
C LEU A 25 -19.85 -0.61 -5.92
N SER A 26 -20.15 -0.79 -7.21
CA SER A 26 -19.52 -0.04 -8.30
C SER A 26 -19.81 1.47 -8.20
N LEU A 27 -21.08 1.84 -7.93
CA LEU A 27 -21.48 3.23 -7.71
C LEU A 27 -20.83 3.82 -6.47
N PHE A 28 -20.74 3.03 -5.39
CA PHE A 28 -20.04 3.44 -4.18
C PHE A 28 -18.56 3.67 -4.45
N VAL A 29 -17.85 2.74 -5.09
CA VAL A 29 -16.42 2.85 -5.41
C VAL A 29 -16.17 4.06 -6.31
N TYR A 30 -16.93 4.24 -7.39
CA TYR A 30 -16.78 5.38 -8.29
C TYR A 30 -17.07 6.72 -7.59
N GLY A 31 -18.07 6.77 -6.72
CA GLY A 31 -18.39 7.98 -5.95
C GLY A 31 -17.46 8.23 -4.77
N PHE A 32 -16.86 7.19 -4.18
CA PHE A 32 -15.96 7.31 -3.04
C PHE A 32 -14.56 7.71 -3.47
N PHE A 33 -14.18 7.32 -4.67
CA PHE A 33 -12.89 7.58 -5.29
C PHE A 33 -13.04 8.39 -6.60
N PRO A 34 -13.40 9.68 -6.51
CA PRO A 34 -13.58 10.49 -7.71
C PRO A 34 -12.29 10.62 -8.51
N VAL A 35 -12.38 10.42 -9.82
CA VAL A 35 -11.28 10.70 -10.76
C VAL A 35 -11.10 12.21 -10.84
N LYS A 36 -9.88 12.69 -10.60
CA LYS A 36 -9.55 14.12 -10.64
C LYS A 36 -9.73 14.64 -12.07
N PRO A 37 -10.59 15.65 -12.32
CA PRO A 37 -10.55 16.36 -13.58
C PRO A 37 -9.25 17.18 -13.59
N ALA A 38 -8.25 16.74 -14.35
CA ALA A 38 -6.97 17.42 -14.50
C ALA A 38 -6.88 18.07 -15.88
N LEU A 39 -6.24 19.24 -15.95
CA LEU A 39 -5.82 19.82 -17.21
C LEU A 39 -4.74 18.93 -17.84
N SER A 40 -4.90 18.60 -19.12
CA SER A 40 -3.95 17.76 -19.85
C SER A 40 -2.73 18.55 -20.34
N GLY A 41 -1.59 17.89 -20.43
CA GLY A 41 -0.33 18.46 -20.92
C GLY A 41 0.42 19.29 -19.88
N PHE A 42 1.39 20.07 -20.36
CA PHE A 42 2.34 20.81 -19.52
C PHE A 42 2.12 22.32 -19.66
N SER A 43 2.43 23.09 -18.62
CA SER A 43 2.51 24.55 -18.66
C SER A 43 3.67 25.00 -19.53
N GLY A 44 3.45 26.08 -20.29
CA GLY A 44 4.45 26.76 -21.12
C GLY A 44 4.36 28.30 -21.02
N PRO A 45 4.69 29.04 -22.10
CA PRO A 45 4.67 30.51 -22.11
C PRO A 45 3.31 31.13 -21.75
N GLU A 46 2.21 30.39 -21.95
CA GLU A 46 0.89 30.82 -21.53
C GLU A 46 0.78 31.06 -20.03
N SER A 47 1.60 30.38 -19.20
CA SER A 47 1.63 30.59 -17.75
C SER A 47 1.95 32.04 -17.38
N PHE A 48 2.65 32.77 -18.24
CA PHE A 48 3.09 34.15 -18.02
C PHE A 48 2.20 35.22 -18.67
N ARG A 49 1.09 34.81 -19.29
CA ARG A 49 0.13 35.71 -19.96
C ARG A 49 -1.22 35.66 -19.26
N ALA A 50 -2.08 36.67 -19.44
CA ALA A 50 -3.43 36.63 -18.90
C ALA A 50 -4.27 35.51 -19.58
N PRO A 51 -5.18 34.83 -18.87
CA PRO A 51 -6.08 33.84 -19.50
C PRO A 51 -7.05 34.54 -20.47
N THR A 52 -7.02 34.17 -21.75
CA THR A 52 -7.93 34.68 -22.79
C THR A 52 -8.90 33.60 -23.28
N CYS A 53 -10.14 33.97 -23.62
CA CYS A 53 -11.17 33.05 -24.11
C CYS A 53 -10.83 32.38 -25.46
N ASN A 54 -9.94 32.99 -26.26
CA ASN A 54 -9.47 32.46 -27.54
C ASN A 54 -8.00 32.03 -27.42
N SER A 55 -7.73 30.73 -27.32
CA SER A 55 -6.37 30.19 -27.36
C SER A 55 -5.90 30.03 -28.81
N ALA A 56 -5.47 31.13 -29.43
CA ALA A 56 -4.57 31.00 -30.58
C ALA A 56 -3.21 30.50 -30.05
N HIS A 57 -3.04 29.19 -29.99
CA HIS A 57 -1.76 28.58 -29.63
C HIS A 57 -0.74 28.86 -30.73
N ASN A 58 0.20 29.78 -30.47
CA ASN A 58 1.43 29.86 -31.25
C ASN A 58 2.26 28.60 -30.94
N GLN A 59 2.06 27.53 -31.72
CA GLN A 59 2.80 26.27 -31.59
C GLN A 59 4.32 26.48 -31.70
N SER A 60 4.76 27.55 -32.35
CA SER A 60 6.17 27.92 -32.53
C SER A 60 6.94 28.20 -31.24
N GLU A 61 6.28 28.56 -30.14
CA GLU A 61 6.96 28.85 -28.86
C GLU A 61 7.24 27.59 -28.02
N ARG A 62 6.70 26.41 -28.40
CA ARG A 62 6.90 25.16 -27.64
C ARG A 62 8.18 24.38 -27.99
N ASP A 63 8.75 24.65 -29.16
CA ASP A 63 9.90 23.91 -29.70
C ASP A 63 11.21 24.72 -29.64
N LEU A 64 11.28 25.73 -28.78
CA LEU A 64 12.48 26.54 -28.60
C LEU A 64 13.60 25.73 -27.91
N PRO A 65 14.87 25.92 -28.29
CA PRO A 65 16.01 25.40 -27.53
C PRO A 65 16.00 25.90 -26.08
N PRO A 66 16.54 25.13 -25.12
CA PRO A 66 16.52 25.49 -23.70
C PRO A 66 17.01 26.91 -23.38
N ASP A 67 18.13 27.36 -23.99
CA ASP A 67 18.69 28.69 -23.74
C ASP A 67 17.77 29.84 -24.20
N GLN A 68 17.07 29.65 -25.32
CA GLN A 68 16.11 30.64 -25.83
C GLN A 68 14.83 30.63 -25.00
N LEU A 69 14.40 29.44 -24.55
CA LEU A 69 13.26 29.29 -23.66
C LEU A 69 13.53 29.95 -22.30
N LYS A 70 14.78 29.83 -21.81
CA LYS A 70 15.24 30.50 -20.58
C LYS A 70 15.12 32.01 -20.68
N ALA A 71 15.74 32.61 -21.70
CA ALA A 71 15.65 34.05 -21.91
C ALA A 71 14.21 34.53 -22.08
N LEU A 72 13.36 33.77 -22.78
CA LEU A 72 11.95 34.09 -22.96
C LEU A 72 11.18 34.09 -21.62
N TYR A 73 11.40 33.11 -20.76
CA TYR A 73 10.69 33.03 -19.47
C TYR A 73 11.18 34.06 -18.47
N GLU A 74 12.47 34.37 -18.46
CA GLU A 74 13.03 35.49 -17.69
C GLU A 74 12.40 36.82 -18.14
N GLU A 75 12.28 37.06 -19.45
CA GLU A 75 11.63 38.25 -20.01
C GLU A 75 10.13 38.31 -19.66
N LEU A 76 9.40 37.20 -19.83
CA LEU A 76 7.95 37.15 -19.61
C LEU A 76 7.56 37.20 -18.13
N SER A 77 8.36 36.58 -17.25
CA SER A 77 8.12 36.60 -15.81
C SER A 77 8.38 37.99 -15.23
N GLY A 78 9.47 38.64 -15.65
CA GLY A 78 9.91 39.93 -15.10
C GLY A 78 10.37 39.85 -13.65
N ILE A 79 10.70 38.66 -13.16
CA ILE A 79 11.10 38.37 -11.78
C ILE A 79 12.53 37.80 -11.80
N PRO A 80 13.48 38.35 -11.04
CA PRO A 80 14.82 37.75 -10.86
C PRO A 80 14.71 36.30 -10.40
N SER A 81 15.58 35.44 -10.92
CA SER A 81 15.58 34.02 -10.55
C SER A 81 16.88 33.64 -9.84
N PHE A 82 16.76 32.69 -8.91
CA PHE A 82 17.93 32.00 -8.34
C PHE A 82 18.58 31.11 -9.41
N ASP A 83 19.89 30.93 -9.33
CA ASP A 83 20.66 30.14 -10.30
C ASP A 83 20.66 28.65 -9.96
N ARG A 84 20.66 28.31 -8.66
CA ARG A 84 20.72 26.93 -8.18
C ARG A 84 19.76 26.65 -7.03
N LEU A 85 19.35 25.39 -6.92
CA LEU A 85 18.52 24.88 -5.84
C LEU A 85 19.17 23.67 -5.17
N VAL A 86 19.27 23.70 -3.84
CA VAL A 86 19.43 22.49 -3.03
C VAL A 86 18.10 22.20 -2.34
N LEU A 87 17.46 21.09 -2.72
CA LEU A 87 16.23 20.61 -2.11
C LEU A 87 16.55 19.42 -1.19
N MET A 88 16.54 19.68 0.12
CA MET A 88 16.77 18.65 1.14
C MET A 88 15.43 18.21 1.72
N VAL A 89 15.09 16.94 1.54
CA VAL A 89 13.93 16.29 2.15
C VAL A 89 14.43 15.50 3.37
N ILE A 90 13.88 15.80 4.54
CA ILE A 90 14.10 15.03 5.77
C ILE A 90 12.78 14.31 6.06
N ASP A 91 12.73 13.02 5.75
CA ASP A 91 11.53 12.19 5.87
C ASP A 91 11.01 12.20 7.32
N GLY A 92 9.71 12.45 7.47
CA GLY A 92 9.02 12.42 8.75
C GLY A 92 9.35 13.55 9.73
N LEU A 93 10.06 14.63 9.35
CA LEU A 93 10.41 15.75 10.24
C LEU A 93 9.20 16.65 10.56
N PRO A 94 8.63 16.62 11.80
CA PRO A 94 7.52 17.47 12.16
C PRO A 94 7.97 18.93 12.29
N ALA A 95 7.16 19.88 11.81
CA ALA A 95 7.52 21.30 11.90
C ALA A 95 7.70 21.77 13.35
N GLU A 96 6.89 21.24 14.28
CA GLU A 96 6.99 21.56 15.70
C GLU A 96 8.35 21.23 16.34
N PHE A 97 9.15 20.32 15.76
CA PHE A 97 10.49 20.03 16.28
C PHE A 97 11.45 21.22 16.10
N VAL A 98 11.20 22.04 15.08
CA VAL A 98 12.06 23.17 14.70
C VAL A 98 11.42 24.51 15.07
N LEU A 99 10.11 24.65 14.83
CA LEU A 99 9.39 25.93 14.97
C LEU A 99 8.57 26.03 16.27
N GLY A 100 8.32 24.91 16.93
CA GLY A 100 7.45 24.82 18.10
C GLY A 100 5.97 24.73 17.72
N LYS A 101 5.07 24.81 18.69
CA LYS A 101 3.61 24.63 18.49
C LYS A 101 2.83 25.59 19.39
N ASP A 102 1.69 26.09 18.89
CA ASP A 102 0.76 26.94 19.65
C ASP A 102 1.43 28.15 20.32
N HIS A 103 2.30 28.84 19.59
CA HIS A 103 3.11 29.97 20.05
C HIS A 103 4.12 29.64 21.15
N GLN A 104 4.37 28.36 21.41
CA GLN A 104 5.46 27.91 22.27
C GLN A 104 6.63 27.47 21.40
N PRO A 105 7.87 27.84 21.76
CA PRO A 105 9.05 27.35 21.06
C PRO A 105 9.20 25.82 21.24
N PRO A 106 10.05 25.16 20.43
CA PRO A 106 10.39 23.76 20.65
C PRO A 106 10.94 23.52 22.06
N SER A 107 10.89 22.27 22.51
CA SER A 107 11.51 21.91 23.78
C SER A 107 13.01 22.20 23.75
N LYS A 108 13.59 22.51 24.92
CA LYS A 108 15.02 22.81 25.03
C LYS A 108 15.91 21.72 24.43
N ALA A 109 15.54 20.45 24.61
CA ALA A 109 16.27 19.31 24.06
C ALA A 109 16.26 19.30 22.52
N LEU A 110 15.13 19.67 21.89
CA LEU A 110 15.02 19.76 20.43
C LEU A 110 15.81 20.95 19.89
N MET A 111 15.79 22.09 20.59
CA MET A 111 16.60 23.25 20.22
C MET A 111 18.10 22.94 20.31
N GLU A 112 18.54 22.24 21.38
CA GLU A 112 19.93 21.78 21.54
C GLU A 112 20.33 20.70 20.52
N ALA A 113 19.36 20.00 19.94
CA ALA A 113 19.59 19.01 18.89
C ALA A 113 19.70 19.62 17.48
N MET A 114 19.23 20.84 17.24
CA MET A 114 19.37 21.54 15.95
C MET A 114 19.91 22.97 16.10
N PRO A 115 21.08 23.15 16.76
CA PRO A 115 21.57 24.47 17.13
C PRO A 115 21.84 25.39 15.93
N TYR A 116 22.27 24.86 14.78
CA TYR A 116 22.58 25.66 13.60
C TYR A 116 21.31 26.20 12.95
N ILE A 117 20.30 25.37 12.71
CA ILE A 117 19.00 25.82 12.20
C ILE A 117 18.37 26.85 13.15
N GLN A 118 18.43 26.62 14.47
CA GLN A 118 17.94 27.59 15.45
C GLN A 118 18.69 28.94 15.34
N SER A 119 20.00 28.91 15.08
CA SER A 119 20.77 30.14 14.85
C SER A 119 20.38 30.86 13.55
N LEU A 120 20.07 30.13 12.48
CA LEU A 120 19.61 30.71 11.22
C LEU A 120 18.25 31.37 11.39
N LEU A 121 17.32 30.73 12.11
CA LEU A 121 16.01 31.29 12.44
C LEU A 121 16.14 32.53 13.32
N ALA A 122 16.96 32.48 14.39
CA ALA A 122 17.14 33.59 15.32
C ALA A 122 17.75 34.83 14.67
N ASN A 123 18.70 34.64 13.75
CA ASN A 123 19.31 35.74 12.99
C ASN A 123 18.47 36.13 11.77
N GLY A 124 17.36 35.43 11.51
CA GLY A 124 16.48 35.55 10.35
C GLY A 124 17.16 35.27 9.02
N ALA A 125 18.22 34.47 8.99
CA ALA A 125 18.82 33.94 7.75
C ALA A 125 17.97 32.81 7.14
N ALA A 126 17.04 32.26 7.91
CA ALA A 126 16.05 31.29 7.47
C ALA A 126 14.63 31.73 7.84
N ILE A 127 13.65 31.31 7.03
CA ILE A 127 12.21 31.47 7.30
C ILE A 127 11.55 30.10 7.29
N GLY A 128 10.90 29.75 8.40
CA GLY A 128 10.24 28.47 8.60
C GLY A 128 8.71 28.56 8.56
N TYR A 129 8.09 27.49 8.07
CA TYR A 129 6.65 27.33 7.91
C TYR A 129 6.18 25.97 8.42
N HIS A 130 4.97 25.96 9.01
CA HIS A 130 4.20 24.73 9.23
C HIS A 130 3.49 24.38 7.92
N ALA A 131 4.13 23.56 7.08
CA ALA A 131 3.58 23.12 5.81
C ALA A 131 2.62 21.95 6.05
N LYS A 132 1.32 22.21 5.97
CA LYS A 132 0.29 21.20 6.20
C LYS A 132 0.20 20.24 5.01
N ALA A 133 0.63 19.01 5.24
CA ALA A 133 0.53 17.92 4.30
C ALA A 133 -0.90 17.37 4.27
N ALA A 134 -1.47 17.21 3.06
CA ALA A 134 -2.79 16.61 2.92
C ALA A 134 -2.73 15.08 3.09
N PRO A 135 -3.71 14.44 3.73
CA PRO A 135 -3.78 12.98 3.76
C PRO A 135 -3.92 12.37 2.36
N PRO A 136 -3.38 11.16 2.10
CA PRO A 136 -2.59 10.35 3.04
C PRO A 136 -1.16 10.89 3.18
N THR A 137 -0.66 10.94 4.41
CA THR A 137 0.67 11.43 4.80
C THR A 137 1.73 10.34 4.67
N VAL A 138 1.91 9.87 3.43
CA VAL A 138 2.91 8.87 3.04
C VAL A 138 3.85 9.46 1.98
N THR A 139 5.12 9.09 2.01
CA THR A 139 6.22 9.68 1.23
C THR A 139 5.86 9.96 -0.23
N MET A 140 5.50 8.94 -1.02
CA MET A 140 5.33 9.11 -2.47
C MET A 140 4.23 10.13 -2.87
N PRO A 141 2.98 10.08 -2.37
CA PRO A 141 1.99 11.14 -2.60
C PRO A 141 2.44 12.54 -2.16
N ARG A 142 3.23 12.65 -1.09
CA ARG A 142 3.72 13.93 -0.57
C ARG A 142 4.82 14.52 -1.44
N LEU A 143 5.77 13.70 -1.90
CA LEU A 143 6.75 14.10 -2.91
C LEU A 143 6.06 14.62 -4.18
N LYS A 144 5.03 13.90 -4.68
CA LYS A 144 4.20 14.37 -5.82
C LYS A 144 3.59 15.74 -5.54
N ALA A 145 3.04 15.95 -4.35
CA ALA A 145 2.42 17.22 -3.96
C ALA A 145 3.43 18.38 -3.90
N ILE A 146 4.62 18.15 -3.35
CA ILE A 146 5.69 19.16 -3.23
C ILE A 146 6.14 19.68 -4.59
N VAL A 147 6.27 18.80 -5.60
CA VAL A 147 6.80 19.18 -6.92
C VAL A 147 5.74 19.56 -7.95
N SER A 148 4.49 19.14 -7.77
CA SER A 148 3.39 19.48 -8.71
C SER A 148 2.43 20.54 -8.17
N GLY A 149 2.36 20.71 -6.84
CA GLY A 149 1.34 21.53 -6.18
C GLY A 149 -0.08 20.95 -6.32
N ALA A 150 -0.22 19.70 -6.77
CA ALA A 150 -1.49 19.01 -6.88
C ALA A 150 -1.75 18.15 -5.63
N ILE A 151 -3.01 18.07 -5.20
CA ILE A 151 -3.40 17.24 -4.05
C ILE A 151 -3.55 15.79 -4.50
N GLY A 152 -2.76 14.90 -3.90
CA GLY A 152 -2.87 13.44 -4.04
C GLY A 152 -4.20 12.91 -3.48
N GLY A 153 -4.83 11.93 -4.14
CA GLY A 153 -6.02 11.23 -3.67
C GLY A 153 -5.69 9.81 -3.19
N PHE A 154 -6.62 9.16 -2.50
CA PHE A 154 -6.42 7.79 -2.00
C PHE A 154 -6.15 6.77 -3.11
N LEU A 155 -6.76 6.96 -4.29
CA LEU A 155 -6.46 6.13 -5.46
C LEU A 155 -5.00 6.23 -5.91
N ASP A 156 -4.34 7.36 -5.66
CA ASP A 156 -2.93 7.46 -6.01
C ASP A 156 -2.15 6.43 -5.20
N VAL A 157 -2.40 6.26 -3.89
CA VAL A 157 -1.77 5.20 -3.08
C VAL A 157 -2.08 3.80 -3.62
N ALA A 158 -3.34 3.52 -3.97
CA ALA A 158 -3.75 2.21 -4.49
C ALA A 158 -3.12 1.86 -5.85
N PHE A 159 -3.04 2.82 -6.78
CA PHE A 159 -2.37 2.64 -8.08
C PHE A 159 -0.84 2.67 -7.96
N ASN A 160 -0.30 3.25 -6.88
CA ASN A 160 1.14 3.34 -6.61
C ASN A 160 1.75 2.04 -6.04
N PHE A 161 0.97 1.01 -5.71
CA PHE A 161 1.51 -0.32 -5.32
C PHE A 161 2.39 -0.96 -6.42
N ASN A 162 2.37 -0.42 -7.65
CA ASN A 162 3.26 -0.83 -8.75
C ASN A 162 4.15 0.33 -9.28
N THR A 163 4.51 1.27 -8.38
CA THR A 163 5.26 2.52 -8.61
C THR A 163 5.38 2.97 -10.06
N GLN A 164 4.41 3.79 -10.50
CA GLN A 164 4.39 4.35 -11.85
C GLN A 164 5.04 5.73 -11.89
N ALA A 165 5.72 6.04 -13.00
CA ALA A 165 6.28 7.35 -13.27
C ALA A 165 5.21 8.45 -13.18
N LEU A 166 5.55 9.60 -12.59
CA LEU A 166 4.69 10.77 -12.60
C LEU A 166 4.73 11.42 -13.99
N LEU A 167 3.67 11.21 -14.76
CA LEU A 167 3.55 11.76 -16.12
C LEU A 167 2.96 13.17 -16.16
N ASP A 168 2.30 13.59 -15.08
CA ASP A 168 1.72 14.92 -14.96
C ASP A 168 2.79 16.01 -14.87
N ASP A 169 2.41 17.22 -15.25
CA ASP A 169 3.28 18.39 -15.17
C ASP A 169 3.75 18.68 -13.74
N ASN A 170 5.03 18.99 -13.59
CA ASN A 170 5.71 19.18 -12.31
C ASN A 170 6.99 20.00 -12.47
N LEU A 171 7.52 20.53 -11.36
CA LEU A 171 8.71 21.38 -11.33
C LEU A 171 9.94 20.72 -11.97
N LEU A 172 10.21 19.44 -11.70
CA LEU A 172 11.39 18.76 -12.26
C LEU A 172 11.32 18.65 -13.78
N GLY A 173 10.13 18.38 -14.31
CA GLY A 173 9.88 18.40 -15.75
C GLY A 173 10.06 19.79 -16.36
N GLN A 174 9.67 20.85 -15.64
CA GLN A 174 9.87 22.24 -16.08
C GLN A 174 11.36 22.64 -16.06
N PHE A 175 12.11 22.27 -15.01
CA PHE A 175 13.55 22.47 -14.94
C PHE A 175 14.29 21.74 -16.06
N LEU A 176 13.95 20.47 -16.32
CA LEU A 176 14.57 19.70 -17.42
C LEU A 176 14.37 20.39 -18.78
N LYS A 177 13.16 20.87 -19.08
CA LYS A 177 12.86 21.55 -20.35
C LYS A 177 13.67 22.82 -20.54
N PHE A 178 13.97 23.50 -19.44
CA PHE A 178 14.80 24.70 -19.39
C PHE A 178 16.30 24.39 -19.38
N GLY A 179 16.69 23.10 -19.45
CA GLY A 179 18.07 22.67 -19.58
C GLY A 179 18.81 22.45 -18.26
N TRP A 180 18.09 22.43 -17.13
CA TRP A 180 18.71 22.20 -15.83
C TRP A 180 19.26 20.79 -15.71
N LYS A 181 20.46 20.71 -15.14
CA LYS A 181 21.13 19.48 -14.78
C LYS A 181 20.82 19.14 -13.34
N MET A 182 20.18 17.99 -13.14
CA MET A 182 19.66 17.58 -11.84
C MET A 182 20.43 16.38 -11.28
N VAL A 183 20.76 16.42 -10.00
CA VAL A 183 21.40 15.35 -9.24
C VAL A 183 20.47 14.92 -8.11
N MET A 184 20.36 13.62 -7.85
CA MET A 184 19.54 13.07 -6.77
C MET A 184 20.35 12.08 -5.93
N LEU A 185 20.38 12.27 -4.61
CA LEU A 185 20.96 11.34 -3.65
C LEU A 185 19.90 11.04 -2.58
N GLY A 186 19.61 9.77 -2.29
CA GLY A 186 18.64 9.39 -1.26
C GLY A 186 17.56 8.45 -1.74
N ASP A 187 16.38 8.49 -1.12
CA ASP A 187 15.28 7.54 -1.38
C ASP A 187 15.01 7.30 -2.88
N GLU A 188 15.15 6.04 -3.32
CA GLU A 188 14.94 5.59 -4.69
C GLU A 188 13.54 5.87 -5.25
N THR A 189 12.56 6.23 -4.41
CA THR A 189 11.23 6.70 -4.84
C THR A 189 11.33 7.81 -5.90
N TRP A 190 12.30 8.73 -5.79
CA TRP A 190 12.51 9.76 -6.81
C TRP A 190 12.87 9.17 -8.19
N LEU A 191 13.70 8.12 -8.25
CA LEU A 191 14.10 7.48 -9.50
C LEU A 191 12.92 6.77 -10.17
N LYS A 192 12.01 6.21 -9.36
CA LYS A 192 10.81 5.54 -9.86
C LYS A 192 9.76 6.54 -10.34
N LEU A 193 9.60 7.67 -9.64
CA LEU A 193 8.68 8.74 -10.03
C LEU A 193 9.18 9.52 -11.26
N PHE A 194 10.49 9.72 -11.38
CA PHE A 194 11.11 10.60 -12.37
C PHE A 194 12.20 9.87 -13.18
N PRO A 195 11.86 8.79 -13.90
CA PRO A 195 12.84 7.99 -14.60
C PRO A 195 13.54 8.80 -15.70
N GLY A 196 14.87 8.82 -15.66
CA GLY A 196 15.70 9.46 -16.69
C GLY A 196 15.85 10.99 -16.56
N LEU A 197 15.42 11.62 -15.46
CA LEU A 197 15.60 13.07 -15.25
C LEU A 197 16.99 13.45 -14.70
N PHE A 198 17.64 12.57 -13.94
CA PHE A 198 18.87 12.90 -13.21
C PHE A 198 20.13 12.55 -14.01
N ILE A 199 21.07 13.49 -14.10
CA ILE A 199 22.37 13.29 -14.78
C ILE A 199 23.34 12.43 -13.94
N ARG A 200 23.17 12.47 -12.63
CA ARG A 200 23.83 11.62 -11.63
C ARG A 200 22.83 11.30 -10.55
N HIS A 201 22.84 10.07 -10.08
CA HIS A 201 21.98 9.69 -8.97
C HIS A 201 22.54 8.52 -8.16
N ASP A 202 22.14 8.46 -6.89
CA ASP A 202 22.45 7.35 -6.00
C ASP A 202 21.23 7.06 -5.12
N GLY A 203 20.52 5.98 -5.46
CA GLY A 203 19.26 5.59 -4.83
C GLY A 203 19.49 4.73 -3.59
N VAL A 204 18.79 5.06 -2.51
CA VAL A 204 18.79 4.31 -1.24
C VAL A 204 17.42 3.68 -1.05
N SER A 205 17.40 2.40 -0.67
CA SER A 205 16.16 1.66 -0.45
C SER A 205 15.53 1.99 0.90
N SER A 206 14.25 2.38 0.91
CA SER A 206 13.44 2.65 2.10
C SER A 206 12.88 1.38 2.77
N PHE A 207 13.09 0.19 2.20
CA PHE A 207 12.50 -1.05 2.71
C PHE A 207 13.11 -1.55 4.05
N PHE A 208 14.29 -1.05 4.44
CA PHE A 208 14.98 -1.50 5.66
C PHE A 208 14.83 -0.49 6.81
N VAL A 209 13.62 -0.36 7.36
CA VAL A 209 13.27 0.61 8.42
C VAL A 209 14.14 0.51 9.70
N LYS A 210 14.80 -0.64 9.94
CA LYS A 210 15.71 -0.81 11.09
C LYS A 210 17.06 -0.11 10.91
N ASP A 211 17.42 0.25 9.69
CA ASP A 211 18.65 0.98 9.42
C ASP A 211 18.43 2.47 9.57
N THR A 212 18.91 3.04 10.67
CA THR A 212 18.82 4.47 10.95
C THR A 212 20.12 5.21 10.64
N VAL A 213 21.18 4.52 10.18
CA VAL A 213 22.53 5.09 10.08
C VAL A 213 23.08 4.95 8.68
N GLN A 214 23.15 3.74 8.12
CA GLN A 214 23.74 3.54 6.80
C GLN A 214 22.87 4.20 5.73
N VAL A 215 21.55 4.21 5.92
CA VAL A 215 20.59 4.89 5.05
C VAL A 215 20.96 6.35 4.80
N ASP A 216 21.31 7.11 5.84
CA ASP A 216 21.68 8.53 5.74
C ASP A 216 23.16 8.71 5.36
N GLN A 217 24.05 7.81 5.80
CA GLN A 217 25.44 7.80 5.34
C GLN A 217 25.54 7.59 3.82
N ASN A 218 24.66 6.78 3.24
CA ASN A 218 24.60 6.54 1.81
C ASN A 218 24.15 7.79 1.03
N VAL A 219 23.36 8.66 1.64
CA VAL A 219 23.04 9.98 1.05
C VAL A 219 24.24 10.91 1.15
N SER A 220 24.86 10.98 2.32
CA SER A 220 25.94 11.94 2.62
C SER A 220 27.29 11.59 1.98
N ARG A 221 27.55 10.33 1.61
CA ARG A 221 28.86 9.88 1.11
C ARG A 221 29.35 10.61 -0.14
N HIS A 222 28.43 11.13 -0.96
CA HIS A 222 28.74 11.88 -2.17
C HIS A 222 28.50 13.39 -2.04
N LEU A 223 27.93 13.84 -0.92
CA LEU A 223 27.49 15.22 -0.76
C LEU A 223 28.64 16.22 -0.87
N VAL A 224 29.77 15.94 -0.22
CA VAL A 224 30.96 16.83 -0.26
C VAL A 224 31.49 16.98 -1.68
N ASP A 225 31.57 15.89 -2.42
CA ASP A 225 32.03 15.90 -3.81
C ASP A 225 31.06 16.70 -4.68
N GLU A 226 29.74 16.46 -4.57
CA GLU A 226 28.74 17.19 -5.37
C GLU A 226 28.69 18.69 -5.03
N LEU A 227 28.83 19.09 -3.76
CA LEU A 227 28.88 20.50 -3.36
C LEU A 227 30.10 21.25 -3.92
N SER A 228 31.20 20.53 -4.23
CA SER A 228 32.39 21.10 -4.84
C SER A 228 32.30 21.30 -6.36
N ARG A 229 31.26 20.74 -6.99
CA ARG A 229 31.05 20.79 -8.45
C ARG A 229 30.22 22.00 -8.87
N ASP A 230 30.41 22.41 -10.11
CA ASP A 230 29.70 23.52 -10.74
C ASP A 230 28.82 23.09 -11.93
N ASP A 231 28.65 21.78 -12.14
CA ASP A 231 28.01 21.20 -13.32
C ASP A 231 26.54 20.78 -13.12
N TRP A 232 25.91 21.20 -12.02
CA TRP A 232 24.51 20.94 -11.70
C TRP A 232 23.78 22.23 -11.30
N ASP A 233 22.47 22.24 -11.50
CA ASP A 233 21.57 23.36 -11.19
C ASP A 233 20.59 23.01 -10.06
N LEU A 234 20.20 21.74 -9.94
CA LEU A 234 19.40 21.22 -8.83
C LEU A 234 20.06 19.99 -8.19
N LEU A 235 20.28 20.05 -6.87
CA LEU A 235 20.68 18.92 -6.04
C LEU A 235 19.53 18.53 -5.10
N ILE A 236 19.02 17.31 -5.25
CA ILE A 236 18.01 16.72 -4.37
C ILE A 236 18.70 15.77 -3.39
N LEU A 237 18.44 15.96 -2.10
CA LEU A 237 18.87 15.07 -1.03
C LEU A 237 17.61 14.55 -0.32
N HIS A 238 17.48 13.24 -0.11
CA HIS A 238 16.34 12.68 0.61
C HIS A 238 16.80 11.71 1.69
N TYR A 239 16.77 12.17 2.94
CA TYR A 239 17.19 11.46 4.15
C TYR A 239 16.01 10.72 4.78
N LEU A 240 16.21 9.46 5.15
CA LEU A 240 15.18 8.53 5.65
C LEU A 240 15.34 8.22 7.15
N GLY A 241 16.53 8.44 7.72
CA GLY A 241 16.86 7.92 9.04
C GLY A 241 16.06 8.53 10.19
N LEU A 242 15.51 9.74 10.03
CA LEU A 242 14.66 10.37 11.05
C LEU A 242 13.30 9.65 11.16
N ASP A 243 12.63 9.41 10.03
CA ASP A 243 11.39 8.64 9.99
C ASP A 243 11.60 7.22 10.52
N HIS A 244 12.69 6.56 10.11
CA HIS A 244 13.07 5.24 10.65
C HIS A 244 13.24 5.24 12.18
N VAL A 245 13.88 6.29 12.75
CA VAL A 245 13.97 6.46 14.21
C VAL A 245 12.58 6.62 14.84
N GLY A 246 11.70 7.38 14.19
CA GLY A 246 10.29 7.51 14.55
C GLY A 246 9.60 6.15 14.62
N HIS A 247 9.63 5.37 13.54
CA HIS A 247 9.02 4.04 13.49
C HIS A 247 9.55 3.06 14.55
N ILE A 248 10.83 3.15 14.92
CA ILE A 248 11.44 2.25 15.92
C ILE A 248 11.06 2.62 17.35
N GLY A 249 11.09 3.92 17.68
CA GLY A 249 11.06 4.38 19.08
C GLY A 249 10.10 5.54 19.38
N GLY A 250 9.31 5.97 18.40
CA GLY A 250 8.45 7.13 18.47
C GLY A 250 9.20 8.46 18.55
N ARG A 251 8.43 9.55 18.73
CA ARG A 251 8.97 10.92 18.80
C ARG A 251 9.94 11.14 19.95
N ASN A 252 9.74 10.43 21.05
CA ASN A 252 10.53 10.53 22.26
C ASN A 252 11.68 9.50 22.33
N SER A 253 12.03 8.89 21.19
CA SER A 253 13.16 7.97 21.07
C SER A 253 14.45 8.63 21.52
N ILE A 254 15.30 7.87 22.23
CA ILE A 254 16.65 8.32 22.61
C ILE A 254 17.53 8.61 21.38
N LEU A 255 17.17 8.06 20.21
CA LEU A 255 17.88 8.27 18.96
C LEU A 255 17.42 9.53 18.22
N MET A 256 16.31 10.17 18.64
CA MET A 256 15.73 11.32 17.94
C MET A 256 16.66 12.53 17.97
N ALA A 257 17.15 12.92 19.16
CA ALA A 257 18.05 14.08 19.28
C ALA A 257 19.39 13.89 18.55
N PRO A 258 20.10 12.75 18.66
CA PRO A 258 21.29 12.50 17.84
C PRO A 258 21.03 12.55 16.33
N LYS A 259 19.88 12.05 15.87
CA LYS A 259 19.51 12.07 14.45
C LYS A 259 19.19 13.48 13.96
N LEU A 260 18.51 14.29 14.77
CA LEU A 260 18.28 15.71 14.46
C LEU A 260 19.60 16.49 14.37
N LEU A 261 20.57 16.19 15.24
CA LEU A 261 21.90 16.82 15.21
C LEU A 261 22.68 16.44 13.95
N GLU A 262 22.56 15.20 13.48
CA GLU A 262 23.13 14.79 12.20
C GLU A 262 22.56 15.61 11.04
N MET A 263 21.23 15.79 10.99
CA MET A 263 20.59 16.61 9.96
C MET A 263 21.00 18.07 10.05
N ASP A 264 21.15 18.62 11.26
CA ASP A 264 21.61 19.99 11.49
C ASP A 264 23.05 20.22 10.99
N GLU A 265 23.96 19.26 11.19
CA GLU A 265 25.33 19.34 10.67
C GLU A 265 25.39 19.19 9.14
N VAL A 266 24.50 18.41 8.53
CA VAL A 266 24.35 18.37 7.06
C VAL A 266 23.88 19.72 6.52
N VAL A 267 22.85 20.33 7.13
CA VAL A 267 22.37 21.67 6.76
C VAL A 267 23.48 22.70 6.87
N LYS A 268 24.30 22.62 7.92
CA LYS A 268 25.46 23.49 8.12
C LYS A 268 26.52 23.31 7.05
N MET A 269 26.83 22.08 6.66
CA MET A 269 27.76 21.77 5.57
C MET A 269 27.29 22.40 4.26
N ILE A 270 26.02 22.20 3.89
CA ILE A 270 25.43 22.75 2.66
C ILE A 270 25.45 24.27 2.69
N HIS A 271 24.93 24.90 3.75
CA HIS A 271 24.83 26.35 3.84
C HIS A 271 26.22 27.02 3.82
N THR A 272 27.22 26.43 4.48
CA THR A 272 28.60 26.94 4.45
C THR A 272 29.18 26.89 3.05
N SER A 273 28.95 25.80 2.30
CA SER A 273 29.38 25.68 0.91
C SER A 273 28.69 26.71 0.01
N ILE A 274 27.41 26.99 0.23
CA ILE A 274 26.66 28.01 -0.51
C ILE A 274 27.27 29.39 -0.30
N ILE A 275 27.56 29.78 0.95
CA ILE A 275 28.19 31.06 1.27
C ILE A 275 29.54 31.20 0.55
N MET A 276 30.39 30.16 0.62
CA MET A 276 31.70 30.17 -0.05
C MET A 276 31.59 30.31 -1.58
N ASN A 277 30.63 29.62 -2.20
CA ASN A 277 30.42 29.69 -3.65
C ASN A 277 29.88 31.07 -4.08
N GLN A 278 29.02 31.68 -3.27
CA GLN A 278 28.50 33.03 -3.51
C GLN A 278 29.62 34.09 -3.42
N GLU A 279 30.52 33.99 -2.44
CA GLU A 279 31.70 34.86 -2.33
C GLU A 279 32.64 34.73 -3.54
N ASN A 280 32.69 33.55 -4.16
CA ASN A 280 33.46 33.27 -5.38
C ASN A 280 32.74 33.66 -6.68
N GLY A 281 31.54 34.24 -6.61
CA GLY A 281 30.78 34.71 -7.77
C GLY A 281 30.06 33.62 -8.57
N GLN A 282 29.74 32.47 -7.96
CA GLN A 282 29.10 31.32 -8.63
C GLN A 282 27.55 31.37 -8.66
N GLY A 283 26.96 32.56 -8.64
CA GLY A 283 25.50 32.76 -8.67
C GLY A 283 24.81 32.59 -7.31
N GLU A 284 23.50 32.81 -7.27
CA GLU A 284 22.68 32.69 -6.05
C GLU A 284 22.09 31.28 -5.93
N THR A 285 22.37 30.61 -4.80
CA THR A 285 21.82 29.29 -4.49
C THR A 285 20.80 29.37 -3.36
N LEU A 286 19.61 28.83 -3.57
CA LEU A 286 18.59 28.69 -2.54
C LEU A 286 18.68 27.30 -1.90
N LEU A 287 18.70 27.24 -0.57
CA LEU A 287 18.55 25.99 0.19
C LEU A 287 17.13 25.89 0.73
N VAL A 288 16.43 24.82 0.37
CA VAL A 288 15.06 24.54 0.79
C VAL A 288 15.05 23.20 1.51
N ILE A 289 14.68 23.20 2.79
CA ILE A 289 14.57 22.02 3.63
C ILE A 289 13.09 21.75 3.87
N VAL A 290 12.61 20.58 3.47
CA VAL A 290 11.20 20.19 3.58
C VAL A 290 11.06 18.85 4.26
N SER A 291 9.91 18.63 4.87
CA SER A 291 9.44 17.31 5.24
C SER A 291 8.24 16.93 4.35
N ASP A 292 8.15 15.66 4.04
CA ASP A 292 7.05 15.06 3.30
C ASP A 292 5.82 14.84 4.21
N HIS A 293 6.02 14.46 5.47
CA HIS A 293 4.99 14.37 6.50
C HIS A 293 5.53 14.64 7.91
N GLY A 294 4.64 14.70 8.90
CA GLY A 294 4.99 14.54 10.30
C GLY A 294 4.88 13.08 10.73
N MET A 295 4.78 12.82 12.03
CA MET A 295 4.59 11.48 12.58
C MET A 295 3.76 11.56 13.86
N THR A 296 3.01 10.54 14.24
CA THR A 296 2.32 10.44 15.55
C THR A 296 3.32 10.29 16.70
N GLU A 297 2.85 10.36 17.96
CA GLU A 297 3.71 10.14 19.15
C GLU A 297 4.47 8.82 19.13
N ASN A 298 3.85 7.76 18.62
CA ASN A 298 4.46 6.44 18.46
C ASN A 298 5.29 6.31 17.18
N GLY A 299 5.44 7.38 16.40
CA GLY A 299 6.23 7.40 15.17
C GLY A 299 5.55 6.70 13.99
N ASN A 300 4.22 6.66 13.96
CA ASN A 300 3.43 6.18 12.82
C ASN A 300 2.94 7.36 11.95
N HIS A 301 2.58 7.14 10.69
CA HIS A 301 2.06 8.18 9.79
C HIS A 301 1.02 7.62 8.78
N GLY A 302 0.67 8.36 7.73
CA GLY A 302 -0.31 7.97 6.71
C GLY A 302 -1.76 8.41 6.98
N GLY A 303 -2.06 8.87 8.19
CA GLY A 303 -3.37 9.36 8.62
C GLY A 303 -3.60 10.85 8.36
N SER A 304 -4.46 11.44 9.17
CA SER A 304 -4.90 12.84 9.07
C SER A 304 -4.85 13.60 10.40
N SER A 305 -4.12 13.08 11.39
CA SER A 305 -3.93 13.79 12.65
C SER A 305 -3.09 15.06 12.43
N TYR A 306 -3.13 15.98 13.39
CA TYR A 306 -2.31 17.18 13.33
C TYR A 306 -0.82 16.81 13.27
N GLU A 307 -0.44 15.85 14.10
CA GLU A 307 0.92 15.34 14.29
C GLU A 307 1.51 14.77 12.99
N GLU A 308 0.69 14.11 12.18
CA GLU A 308 1.08 13.53 10.89
C GLU A 308 1.07 14.54 9.74
N THR A 309 0.19 15.54 9.81
CA THR A 309 0.03 16.54 8.75
C THR A 309 0.96 17.74 8.91
N ASP A 310 1.51 17.96 10.10
CA ASP A 310 2.42 19.06 10.39
C ASP A 310 3.86 18.77 9.93
N SER A 311 4.18 19.12 8.68
CA SER A 311 5.50 18.92 8.07
C SER A 311 6.29 20.24 7.98
N LEU A 312 7.61 20.20 8.15
CA LEU A 312 8.46 21.39 8.06
C LEU A 312 8.61 21.89 6.61
N ALA A 313 8.61 23.19 6.41
CA ALA A 313 9.25 23.82 5.24
C ALA A 313 10.10 25.00 5.70
N LEU A 314 11.37 25.02 5.32
CA LEU A 314 12.37 26.00 5.75
C LEU A 314 13.15 26.50 4.53
N PHE A 315 13.20 27.81 4.36
CA PHE A 315 13.93 28.47 3.27
C PHE A 315 15.13 29.20 3.83
N VAL A 316 16.32 28.94 3.28
CA VAL A 316 17.59 29.55 3.67
C VAL A 316 18.21 30.26 2.46
N GLY A 317 18.57 31.53 2.61
CA GLY A 317 19.15 32.34 1.53
C GLY A 317 18.20 33.38 0.90
N LEU A 318 16.95 33.49 1.37
CA LEU A 318 15.99 34.49 0.86
C LEU A 318 16.26 35.93 1.33
N ARG A 319 17.20 36.17 2.25
CA ARG A 319 17.32 37.47 2.94
C ARG A 319 18.54 38.27 2.56
N ASN A 320 18.27 39.52 2.17
CA ASN A 320 19.14 40.67 2.36
C ASN A 320 18.35 41.99 2.63
N ARG A 321 17.33 41.97 3.51
CA ARG A 321 16.67 43.12 4.23
C ARG A 321 15.28 42.73 4.79
N ILE A 322 15.23 42.18 6.00
CA ILE A 322 13.99 42.22 6.81
C ILE A 322 14.32 43.10 8.01
N SER A 323 13.63 44.22 8.19
CA SER A 323 13.77 45.03 9.39
C SER A 323 13.15 44.28 10.57
N ASP A 324 13.79 44.43 11.72
CA ASP A 324 13.38 44.00 13.05
C ASP A 324 11.87 43.74 13.23
N TYR A 325 11.59 42.58 13.82
CA TYR A 325 10.31 42.19 14.44
C TYR A 325 9.10 42.04 13.51
N ALA A 326 8.88 40.82 13.03
CA ALA A 326 7.54 40.32 12.73
C ALA A 326 7.38 38.88 13.24
N SER A 327 6.95 38.81 14.50
CA SER A 327 6.02 37.80 15.06
C SER A 327 6.22 36.33 14.66
N TYR A 328 6.56 35.51 15.67
CA TYR A 328 6.28 34.06 15.77
C TYR A 328 4.76 33.73 15.70
N ASN A 329 4.03 34.36 14.77
CA ASN A 329 2.73 33.86 14.36
C ASN A 329 3.01 32.61 13.54
N LEU A 330 2.36 31.49 13.86
CA LEU A 330 2.51 30.23 13.12
C LEU A 330 2.30 30.51 11.62
N ASN A 331 3.39 30.59 10.86
CA ASN A 331 3.38 30.71 9.41
C ASN A 331 2.91 29.37 8.82
N THR A 332 1.60 29.14 8.91
CA THR A 332 0.96 27.93 8.42
C THR A 332 0.66 28.09 6.95
N VAL A 333 1.15 27.14 6.15
CA VAL A 333 0.93 27.07 4.70
C VAL A 333 0.48 25.66 4.34
N SER A 334 -0.03 25.47 3.12
CA SER A 334 -0.28 24.12 2.61
C SER A 334 1.00 23.61 1.94
N GLN A 335 1.30 22.31 2.05
CA GLN A 335 2.50 21.74 1.42
C GLN A 335 2.53 21.96 -0.11
N VAL A 336 1.36 22.02 -0.74
CA VAL A 336 1.22 22.32 -2.18
C VAL A 336 1.66 23.74 -2.56
N ASP A 337 1.77 24.66 -1.60
CA ASP A 337 2.20 26.06 -1.79
C ASP A 337 3.71 26.18 -2.09
N ILE A 338 4.48 25.10 -1.87
CA ILE A 338 5.90 25.02 -2.20
C ILE A 338 6.10 25.06 -3.72
N ALA A 339 5.31 24.29 -4.48
CA ALA A 339 5.46 24.20 -5.93
C ALA A 339 5.33 25.53 -6.68
N PRO A 340 4.28 26.36 -6.49
CA PRO A 340 4.16 27.65 -7.18
C PRO A 340 5.22 28.66 -6.71
N THR A 341 5.63 28.58 -5.45
CA THR A 341 6.65 29.46 -4.87
C THR A 341 8.01 29.20 -5.53
N LEU A 342 8.45 27.94 -5.59
CA LEU A 342 9.69 27.57 -6.28
C LEU A 342 9.60 27.86 -7.78
N ALA A 343 8.47 27.58 -8.44
CA ALA A 343 8.32 27.88 -9.86
C ALA A 343 8.68 29.34 -10.19
N LEU A 344 8.13 30.29 -9.42
CA LEU A 344 8.37 31.71 -9.66
C LEU A 344 9.72 32.21 -9.15
N LEU A 345 10.29 31.63 -8.08
CA LEU A 345 11.66 31.94 -7.62
C LEU A 345 12.74 31.50 -8.62
N PHE A 346 12.43 30.54 -9.48
CA PHE A 346 13.33 30.01 -10.52
C PHE A 346 12.90 30.35 -11.95
N GLY A 347 11.92 31.24 -12.11
CA GLY A 347 11.50 31.74 -13.43
C GLY A 347 10.88 30.68 -14.35
N VAL A 348 10.37 29.57 -13.83
CA VAL A 348 9.71 28.51 -14.62
C VAL A 348 8.18 28.58 -14.54
N PRO A 349 7.44 28.04 -15.52
CA PRO A 349 5.98 27.98 -15.48
C PRO A 349 5.48 27.24 -14.25
N ILE A 350 4.40 27.73 -13.64
CA ILE A 350 3.75 27.04 -12.54
C ILE A 350 3.11 25.74 -13.09
N PRO A 351 3.33 24.56 -12.47
CA PRO A 351 2.78 23.30 -12.98
C PRO A 351 1.27 23.35 -13.20
N LYS A 352 0.81 22.75 -14.29
CA LYS A 352 -0.53 22.99 -14.85
C LYS A 352 -1.70 22.68 -13.91
N ASN A 353 -1.55 21.69 -13.03
CA ASN A 353 -2.57 21.26 -12.07
C ASN A 353 -2.31 21.73 -10.64
N ASN A 354 -1.41 22.71 -10.47
CA ASN A 354 -1.07 23.26 -9.18
C ASN A 354 -2.23 24.08 -8.58
N VAL A 355 -2.66 23.71 -7.38
CA VAL A 355 -3.71 24.41 -6.61
C VAL A 355 -3.16 25.28 -5.48
N GLY A 356 -1.84 25.26 -5.26
CA GLY A 356 -1.15 26.03 -4.23
C GLY A 356 -1.10 27.52 -4.50
N VAL A 357 -0.85 28.28 -3.43
CA VAL A 357 -0.70 29.73 -3.43
C VAL A 357 0.75 30.11 -3.13
N LEU A 358 1.17 31.33 -3.48
CA LEU A 358 2.50 31.80 -3.09
C LEU A 358 2.65 31.93 -1.57
N ILE A 359 3.81 31.50 -1.07
CA ILE A 359 4.12 31.58 0.35
C ILE A 359 4.50 33.02 0.71
N SER A 360 3.72 33.64 1.59
CA SER A 360 4.00 35.00 2.09
C SER A 360 5.36 35.06 2.77
N GLY A 361 6.12 36.13 2.52
CA GLY A 361 7.46 36.33 3.07
C GLY A 361 8.59 35.88 2.15
N THR A 362 8.32 35.01 1.17
CA THR A 362 9.38 34.44 0.32
C THR A 362 9.90 35.38 -0.77
N PHE A 363 9.09 36.38 -1.16
CA PHE A 363 9.45 37.40 -2.14
C PHE A 363 9.76 38.78 -1.52
N GLU A 364 9.96 38.88 -0.19
CA GLU A 364 10.15 40.19 0.47
C GLU A 364 11.41 40.95 0.02
N SER A 365 12.42 40.26 -0.49
CA SER A 365 13.64 40.86 -1.06
C SER A 365 13.43 41.51 -2.44
N PHE A 366 12.32 41.19 -3.12
CA PHE A 366 11.98 41.67 -4.45
C PHE A 366 11.31 43.05 -4.39
N THR A 367 11.34 43.79 -5.51
CA THR A 367 10.62 45.08 -5.59
C THR A 367 9.11 44.88 -5.48
N ASP A 368 8.39 45.91 -5.05
CA ASP A 368 6.91 45.89 -4.97
C ASP A 368 6.29 45.45 -6.32
N ASP A 369 6.83 45.92 -7.45
CA ASP A 369 6.41 45.49 -8.80
C ASP A 369 6.55 43.98 -9.02
N GLN A 370 7.71 43.42 -8.64
CA GLN A 370 8.02 42.00 -8.81
C GLN A 370 7.15 41.13 -7.89
N GLN A 371 6.91 41.57 -6.66
CA GLN A 371 6.01 40.88 -5.72
C GLN A 371 4.57 40.85 -6.24
N LEU A 372 4.06 41.99 -6.72
CA LEU A 372 2.72 42.06 -7.32
C LEU A 372 2.64 41.26 -8.62
N LYS A 373 3.72 41.21 -9.41
CA LYS A 373 3.81 40.38 -10.61
C LYS A 373 3.73 38.90 -10.28
N ALA A 374 4.44 38.44 -9.24
CA ALA A 374 4.38 37.05 -8.78
C ALA A 374 2.94 36.66 -8.38
N LEU A 375 2.27 37.51 -7.59
CA LEU A 375 0.87 37.31 -7.19
C LEU A 375 -0.09 37.28 -8.39
N GLU A 376 0.14 38.13 -9.39
CA GLU A 376 -0.62 38.14 -10.65
C GLU A 376 -0.46 36.82 -11.42
N LEU A 377 0.78 36.32 -11.56
CA LEU A 377 1.08 35.06 -12.25
C LEU A 377 0.45 33.84 -11.57
N ASN A 378 0.55 33.74 -10.23
CA ASN A 378 -0.12 32.67 -9.47
C ASN A 378 -1.65 32.78 -9.58
N SER A 379 -2.19 34.00 -9.63
CA SER A 379 -3.62 34.22 -9.81
C SER A 379 -4.12 33.74 -11.17
N TRP A 380 -3.36 33.96 -12.23
CA TRP A 380 -3.70 33.46 -13.57
C TRP A 380 -3.68 31.95 -13.65
N GLN A 381 -2.76 31.29 -12.96
CA GLN A 381 -2.73 29.83 -12.87
C GLN A 381 -4.00 29.26 -12.21
N LEU A 382 -4.38 29.77 -11.03
CA LEU A 382 -5.62 29.31 -10.36
C LEU A 382 -6.87 29.66 -11.17
N LEU A 383 -6.89 30.82 -11.84
CA LEU A 383 -8.02 31.22 -12.68
C LEU A 383 -8.21 30.25 -13.86
N ARG A 384 -7.15 29.77 -14.51
CA ARG A 384 -7.24 28.75 -15.57
C ARG A 384 -7.83 27.43 -15.06
N LEU A 385 -7.39 26.99 -13.88
CA LEU A 385 -7.93 25.79 -13.27
C LEU A 385 -9.41 25.95 -12.94
N LEU A 386 -9.81 27.10 -12.40
CA LEU A 386 -11.22 27.42 -12.14
C LEU A 386 -12.04 27.41 -13.43
N GLN A 387 -11.55 28.03 -14.51
CA GLN A 387 -12.21 28.03 -15.82
C GLN A 387 -12.39 26.63 -16.42
N ALA A 388 -11.43 25.73 -16.18
CA ALA A 388 -11.50 24.35 -16.63
C ALA A 388 -12.51 23.51 -15.82
N GLN A 389 -12.63 23.77 -14.52
CA GLN A 389 -13.58 23.08 -13.63
C GLN A 389 -15.00 23.64 -13.72
N LEU A 390 -15.15 24.90 -14.15
CA LEU A 390 -16.42 25.63 -14.25
C LEU A 390 -16.62 26.12 -15.71
N PRO A 391 -17.05 25.23 -16.63
CA PRO A 391 -17.30 25.59 -18.03
C PRO A 391 -18.45 26.61 -18.11
N GLY A 392 -18.09 27.89 -18.19
CA GLY A 392 -19.02 29.03 -18.10
C GLY A 392 -18.49 30.21 -17.28
N LEU A 393 -17.40 30.01 -16.52
CA LEU A 393 -16.73 31.07 -15.78
C LEU A 393 -16.06 32.07 -16.73
N SER A 394 -16.79 33.13 -17.08
CA SER A 394 -16.25 34.30 -17.77
C SER A 394 -16.25 35.50 -16.83
N CYS A 395 -15.06 35.90 -16.39
CA CYS A 395 -14.90 37.13 -15.63
C CYS A 395 -14.98 38.40 -16.52
N GLU A 396 -15.29 38.26 -17.83
CA GLU A 396 -15.47 39.37 -18.76
C GLU A 396 -16.87 40.03 -18.66
N ASN A 397 -17.92 39.29 -18.25
CA ASN A 397 -19.33 39.72 -18.42
C ASN A 397 -20.17 39.89 -17.13
N SER A 398 -19.62 39.79 -15.92
CA SER A 398 -20.40 40.03 -14.69
C SER A 398 -20.46 41.55 -14.37
N PRO A 399 -21.66 42.17 -14.20
CA PRO A 399 -21.78 43.61 -13.97
C PRO A 399 -21.24 43.99 -12.58
N CYS A 400 -20.30 44.92 -12.54
CA CYS A 400 -19.87 45.64 -11.34
C CYS A 400 -20.69 46.93 -11.14
N ASP A 401 -21.96 46.95 -11.55
CA ASP A 401 -22.76 48.18 -11.60
C ASP A 401 -23.35 48.63 -10.25
N SER A 402 -22.85 48.11 -9.14
CA SER A 402 -23.12 48.69 -7.81
C SER A 402 -22.02 49.65 -7.33
N PHE A 403 -21.01 49.95 -8.15
CA PHE A 403 -19.99 50.97 -7.85
C PHE A 403 -20.46 52.37 -8.25
N SER A 404 -21.55 52.85 -7.65
CA SER A 404 -21.86 54.29 -7.61
C SER A 404 -21.14 54.92 -6.44
N HIS A 405 -20.21 55.82 -6.77
CA HIS A 405 -19.65 56.90 -5.95
C HIS A 405 -20.09 56.94 -4.47
N ASP A 406 -19.22 56.48 -3.58
CA ASP A 406 -19.11 57.16 -2.29
C ASP A 406 -17.65 57.16 -1.82
N GLN A 407 -17.13 58.37 -1.62
CA GLN A 407 -15.84 58.61 -1.00
C GLN A 407 -15.93 58.20 0.47
N GLY A 408 -15.36 57.04 0.82
CA GLY A 408 -15.14 56.69 2.22
C GLY A 408 -15.13 55.19 2.48
N SER A 409 -13.94 54.67 2.84
CA SER A 409 -13.64 53.41 3.53
C SER A 409 -14.70 52.29 3.58
N ARG A 410 -14.28 51.09 3.12
CA ARG A 410 -14.57 49.71 3.64
C ARG A 410 -15.09 48.73 2.58
N LYS A 411 -14.27 47.70 2.32
CA LYS A 411 -14.57 46.36 1.78
C LYS A 411 -15.98 46.18 1.19
N SER A 412 -16.11 46.33 -0.12
CA SER A 412 -17.27 45.82 -0.86
C SER A 412 -17.27 44.29 -0.80
N LYS A 413 -18.18 43.69 -0.02
CA LYS A 413 -18.31 42.23 0.08
C LYS A 413 -18.73 41.64 -1.27
N CYS A 414 -17.88 40.80 -1.85
CA CYS A 414 -18.25 39.93 -2.96
C CYS A 414 -19.28 38.90 -2.46
N ASN A 415 -20.54 39.05 -2.85
CA ASN A 415 -21.64 38.16 -2.48
C ASN A 415 -22.22 37.49 -3.73
N GLY A 416 -22.56 36.21 -3.66
CA GLY A 416 -23.19 35.49 -4.77
C GLY A 416 -22.82 34.01 -4.79
N ASN A 417 -23.08 33.34 -5.92
CA ASN A 417 -22.57 32.01 -6.19
C ASN A 417 -21.02 32.03 -6.23
N MET A 418 -20.38 30.89 -6.01
CA MET A 418 -18.91 30.81 -5.94
C MET A 418 -18.23 31.41 -7.19
N GLU A 419 -18.77 31.14 -8.38
CA GLU A 419 -18.29 31.71 -9.65
C GLU A 419 -18.22 33.25 -9.62
N ILE A 420 -19.26 33.89 -9.07
CA ILE A 420 -19.36 35.35 -8.94
C ILE A 420 -18.34 35.86 -7.93
N VAL A 421 -18.21 35.16 -6.79
CA VAL A 421 -17.27 35.55 -5.72
C VAL A 421 -15.83 35.50 -6.22
N VAL A 422 -15.44 34.40 -6.87
CA VAL A 422 -14.09 34.17 -7.39
C VAL A 422 -13.73 35.22 -8.47
N CYS A 423 -14.62 35.48 -9.43
CA CYS A 423 -14.39 36.53 -10.44
C CYS A 423 -14.35 37.94 -9.82
N CYS A 424 -15.22 38.23 -8.84
CA CYS A 424 -15.25 39.52 -8.14
C CYS A 424 -13.93 39.78 -7.40
N LEU A 425 -13.43 38.79 -6.66
CA LEU A 425 -12.17 38.90 -5.91
C LEU A 425 -10.97 39.10 -6.86
N TYR A 426 -10.86 38.28 -7.91
CA TYR A 426 -9.81 38.43 -8.91
C TYR A 426 -9.84 39.82 -9.58
N ARG A 427 -11.02 40.27 -10.01
CA ARG A 427 -11.17 41.56 -10.68
C ARG A 427 -10.86 42.72 -9.75
N ASN A 428 -11.26 42.64 -8.48
CA ASN A 428 -10.90 43.64 -7.48
C ASN A 428 -9.37 43.77 -7.36
N ALA A 429 -8.66 42.65 -7.20
CA ALA A 429 -7.20 42.64 -7.15
C ALA A 429 -6.57 43.20 -8.44
N ALA A 430 -7.04 42.76 -9.61
CA ALA A 430 -6.54 43.21 -10.91
C ALA A 430 -6.79 44.71 -11.17
N VAL A 431 -7.95 45.25 -10.78
CA VAL A 431 -8.27 46.69 -10.92
C VAL A 431 -7.37 47.53 -10.01
N LEU A 432 -7.17 47.11 -8.76
CA LEU A 432 -6.27 47.81 -7.84
C LEU A 432 -4.83 47.80 -8.37
N HIS A 433 -4.35 46.66 -8.85
CA HIS A 433 -3.01 46.51 -9.44
C HIS A 433 -2.85 47.34 -10.73
N ASN A 434 -3.82 47.34 -11.63
CA ASN A 434 -3.78 48.17 -12.85
C ASN A 434 -3.84 49.66 -12.53
N SER A 435 -4.64 50.07 -11.54
CA SER A 435 -4.68 51.46 -11.07
C SER A 435 -3.30 51.88 -10.54
N TRP A 436 -2.64 51.00 -9.79
CA TRP A 436 -1.28 51.21 -9.30
C TRP A 436 -0.25 51.34 -10.44
N LYS A 437 -0.28 50.45 -11.45
CA LYS A 437 0.56 50.54 -12.66
C LYS A 437 0.34 51.85 -13.44
N SER A 438 -0.89 52.35 -13.49
CA SER A 438 -1.26 53.56 -14.26
C SER A 438 -0.91 54.89 -13.59
N LYS A 439 -0.63 54.90 -12.28
CA LYS A 439 -0.24 56.12 -11.55
C LYS A 439 1.24 56.41 -11.79
N ASP A 440 1.50 57.32 -12.73
CA ASP A 440 2.82 57.73 -13.19
C ASP A 440 3.70 58.33 -12.06
N VAL A 441 4.85 57.68 -11.78
CA VAL A 441 6.22 58.05 -11.34
C VAL A 441 6.48 59.30 -10.43
N SER A 442 5.51 60.17 -10.16
CA SER A 442 5.70 61.51 -9.57
C SER A 442 5.08 61.72 -8.17
N ARG A 443 4.47 60.69 -7.57
CA ARG A 443 3.99 60.71 -6.17
C ARG A 443 4.52 59.49 -5.43
N SER A 444 5.09 59.70 -4.25
CA SER A 444 5.52 58.59 -3.38
C SER A 444 4.31 57.68 -3.10
N TYR A 445 4.42 56.42 -3.49
CA TYR A 445 3.39 55.42 -3.24
C TYR A 445 3.11 55.30 -1.74
N SER A 446 1.83 55.23 -1.34
CA SER A 446 1.51 54.87 0.03
C SER A 446 1.74 53.37 0.21
N ARG A 447 2.45 52.98 1.26
CA ARG A 447 2.59 51.56 1.68
C ARG A 447 1.22 50.90 1.89
N GLU A 448 0.21 51.71 2.18
CA GLU A 448 -1.20 51.34 2.33
C GLU A 448 -1.81 50.85 1.00
N ASP A 449 -1.55 51.52 -0.14
CA ASP A 449 -2.03 51.12 -1.46
C ASP A 449 -1.45 49.74 -1.85
N TYR A 450 -0.13 49.56 -1.69
CA TYR A 450 0.55 48.28 -1.93
C TYR A 450 -0.04 47.15 -1.07
N SER A 451 -0.12 47.36 0.26
CA SER A 451 -0.65 46.36 1.19
C SER A 451 -2.09 45.95 0.88
N SER A 452 -2.89 46.88 0.35
CA SER A 452 -4.28 46.63 -0.05
C SER A 452 -4.36 45.75 -1.30
N ILE A 453 -3.46 45.93 -2.27
CA ILE A 453 -3.38 45.11 -3.49
C ILE A 453 -2.93 43.68 -3.12
N VAL A 454 -1.87 43.56 -2.31
CA VAL A 454 -1.38 42.27 -1.82
C VAL A 454 -2.47 41.51 -1.07
N ALA A 455 -3.19 42.19 -0.17
CA ALA A 455 -4.31 41.59 0.55
C ALA A 455 -5.44 41.11 -0.39
N ALA A 456 -5.77 41.89 -1.42
CA ALA A 456 -6.79 41.51 -2.41
C ALA A 456 -6.38 40.27 -3.23
N TYR A 457 -5.12 40.16 -3.64
CA TYR A 457 -4.60 38.97 -4.32
C TYR A 457 -4.64 37.74 -3.42
N TYR A 458 -4.16 37.82 -2.18
CA TYR A 458 -4.23 36.70 -1.24
C TYR A 458 -5.66 36.28 -0.92
N GLU A 459 -6.61 37.23 -0.83
CA GLU A 459 -8.03 36.91 -0.65
C GLU A 459 -8.59 36.09 -1.82
N PHE A 460 -8.25 36.45 -3.06
CA PHE A 460 -8.58 35.64 -4.24
C PHE A 460 -7.89 34.27 -4.22
N LEU A 461 -6.57 34.24 -4.07
CA LEU A 461 -5.76 33.03 -4.14
C LEU A 461 -6.19 31.99 -3.11
N LYS A 462 -6.38 32.41 -1.85
CA LYS A 462 -6.84 31.52 -0.77
C LYS A 462 -8.24 30.99 -1.06
N THR A 463 -9.15 31.85 -1.49
CA THR A 463 -10.54 31.45 -1.82
C THR A 463 -10.58 30.47 -2.98
N ALA A 464 -9.80 30.70 -4.04
CA ALA A 464 -9.68 29.83 -5.20
C ALA A 464 -9.06 28.48 -4.85
N SER A 465 -7.93 28.50 -4.14
CA SER A 465 -7.20 27.30 -3.71
C SER A 465 -8.03 26.43 -2.77
N GLU A 466 -8.69 27.01 -1.77
CA GLU A 466 -9.58 26.26 -0.86
C GLU A 466 -10.72 25.60 -1.62
N TRP A 467 -11.31 26.29 -2.60
CA TRP A 467 -12.38 25.73 -3.41
C TRP A 467 -11.91 24.60 -4.32
N LEU A 468 -10.79 24.80 -5.04
CA LEU A 468 -10.19 23.77 -5.90
C LEU A 468 -9.80 22.54 -5.08
N SER A 469 -9.17 22.75 -3.92
CA SER A 469 -8.76 21.69 -3.01
C SER A 469 -9.95 20.90 -2.48
N ARG A 470 -11.03 21.58 -2.05
CA ARG A 470 -12.26 20.92 -1.62
C ARG A 470 -12.91 20.14 -2.74
N ARG A 471 -12.97 20.70 -3.96
CA ARG A 471 -13.60 20.05 -5.11
C ARG A 471 -12.91 18.74 -5.50
N VAL A 472 -11.59 18.69 -5.38
CA VAL A 472 -10.79 17.47 -5.58
C VAL A 472 -11.13 16.39 -4.53
N THR A 473 -11.57 16.79 -3.33
CA THR A 473 -11.99 15.89 -2.24
C THR A 473 -13.51 15.67 -2.14
N ASP A 474 -14.31 16.41 -2.91
CA ASP A 474 -15.76 16.43 -2.80
C ASP A 474 -16.35 15.16 -3.40
N LYS A 475 -17.05 14.38 -2.57
CA LYS A 475 -17.61 13.09 -2.97
C LYS A 475 -19.05 13.31 -3.44
N PRO A 476 -19.48 12.79 -4.61
CA PRO A 476 -20.87 12.87 -5.05
C PRO A 476 -21.80 12.11 -4.08
N VAL A 477 -22.30 12.80 -3.06
CA VAL A 477 -23.08 12.22 -1.95
C VAL A 477 -24.30 11.47 -2.47
N ASN A 478 -24.96 11.97 -3.51
CA ASN A 478 -26.10 11.30 -4.13
C ASN A 478 -25.71 9.94 -4.70
N LEU A 479 -24.59 9.86 -5.42
CA LEU A 479 -24.10 8.61 -6.02
C LEU A 479 -23.71 7.60 -4.93
N LEU A 480 -23.03 8.07 -3.88
CA LEU A 480 -22.70 7.27 -2.70
C LEU A 480 -23.97 6.75 -2.01
N ALA A 481 -24.97 7.62 -1.81
CA ALA A 481 -26.23 7.25 -1.18
C ALA A 481 -26.98 6.20 -2.00
N PHE A 482 -27.02 6.33 -3.33
CA PHE A 482 -27.59 5.30 -4.21
C PHE A 482 -26.81 3.99 -4.13
N GLY A 483 -25.47 4.04 -4.12
CA GLY A 483 -24.62 2.86 -3.96
C GLY A 483 -24.89 2.13 -2.64
N VAL A 484 -24.91 2.85 -1.52
CA VAL A 484 -25.23 2.31 -0.19
C VAL A 484 -26.65 1.76 -0.13
N ALA A 485 -27.64 2.49 -0.65
CA ALA A 485 -29.03 2.04 -0.67
C ALA A 485 -29.20 0.74 -1.49
N ALA A 486 -28.52 0.63 -2.64
CA ALA A 486 -28.51 -0.58 -3.44
C ALA A 486 -27.89 -1.77 -2.69
N MET A 487 -26.74 -1.57 -2.05
CA MET A 487 -26.10 -2.60 -1.21
C MET A 487 -27.01 -3.04 -0.05
N LEU A 488 -27.65 -2.09 0.66
CA LEU A 488 -28.60 -2.41 1.73
C LEU A 488 -29.82 -3.20 1.21
N LEU A 489 -30.37 -2.80 0.05
CA LEU A 489 -31.48 -3.52 -0.58
C LEU A 489 -31.09 -4.94 -0.96
N SER A 490 -29.90 -5.14 -1.54
CA SER A 490 -29.34 -6.46 -1.83
C SER A 490 -29.21 -7.31 -0.56
N CYS A 491 -28.62 -6.77 0.51
CA CYS A 491 -28.50 -7.45 1.79
C CYS A 491 -29.87 -7.87 2.35
N LEU A 492 -30.88 -7.00 2.26
CA LEU A 492 -32.25 -7.31 2.69
C LEU A 492 -32.88 -8.41 1.83
N ILE A 493 -32.70 -8.40 0.51
CA ILE A 493 -33.17 -9.46 -0.39
C ILE A 493 -32.53 -10.79 0.01
N LEU A 494 -31.19 -10.84 0.14
CA LEU A 494 -30.47 -12.05 0.50
C LEU A 494 -30.84 -12.56 1.89
N LEU A 495 -30.97 -11.69 2.89
CA LEU A 495 -31.42 -12.04 4.23
C LEU A 495 -32.85 -12.59 4.24
N CYS A 496 -33.76 -11.99 3.47
CA CYS A 496 -35.12 -12.50 3.30
C CYS A 496 -35.12 -13.89 2.65
N LEU A 497 -34.30 -14.12 1.61
CA LEU A 497 -34.17 -15.43 0.98
C LEU A 497 -33.63 -16.47 1.95
N ILE A 498 -32.59 -16.14 2.72
CA ILE A 498 -32.04 -17.00 3.78
C ILE A 498 -33.12 -17.30 4.81
N PHE A 499 -33.85 -16.28 5.28
CA PHE A 499 -34.95 -16.46 6.23
C PHE A 499 -36.05 -17.36 5.66
N HIS A 500 -36.42 -17.22 4.38
CA HIS A 500 -37.38 -18.09 3.72
C HIS A 500 -36.90 -19.54 3.63
N ILE A 501 -35.63 -19.76 3.25
CA ILE A 501 -35.00 -21.09 3.25
C ILE A 501 -35.02 -21.69 4.67
N CYS A 502 -34.59 -20.92 5.68
CA CYS A 502 -34.57 -21.35 7.08
C CYS A 502 -35.97 -21.62 7.63
N LYS A 503 -36.98 -20.82 7.26
CA LYS A 503 -38.37 -21.00 7.69
C LYS A 503 -39.00 -22.24 7.04
N GLU A 504 -38.75 -22.46 5.75
CA GLU A 504 -39.20 -23.65 5.03
C GLU A 504 -38.54 -24.91 5.61
N PHE A 505 -37.27 -24.80 6.01
CA PHE A 505 -36.56 -25.84 6.75
C PHE A 505 -37.18 -26.08 8.14
N TYR A 506 -37.39 -25.02 8.93
CA TYR A 506 -37.94 -25.09 10.29
C TYR A 506 -39.34 -25.70 10.32
N PHE A 507 -40.21 -25.31 9.37
CA PHE A 507 -41.58 -25.84 9.24
C PHE A 507 -41.58 -27.32 8.83
N ARG A 508 -40.62 -27.74 7.99
CA ARG A 508 -40.47 -29.14 7.56
C ARG A 508 -39.85 -30.02 8.65
N GLU A 509 -39.02 -29.46 9.53
CA GLU A 509 -38.46 -30.14 10.70
C GLU A 509 -39.51 -30.31 11.82
N THR A 510 -40.37 -29.30 12.05
CA THR A 510 -41.45 -29.37 13.05
C THR A 510 -42.54 -30.38 12.70
N GLN A 511 -42.92 -30.54 11.43
CA GLN A 511 -43.89 -31.57 11.02
C GLN A 511 -43.38 -33.02 11.15
N HIS A 512 -42.07 -33.24 11.32
CA HIS A 512 -41.47 -34.58 11.47
C HIS A 512 -41.06 -34.90 12.92
N PHE A 513 -41.18 -33.93 13.85
CA PHE A 513 -40.73 -34.05 15.24
C PHE A 513 -41.85 -33.80 16.27
N ASP A 514 -43.12 -34.00 15.91
CA ASP A 514 -44.24 -34.04 16.87
C ASP A 514 -44.17 -35.22 17.87
N SER A 515 -43.05 -35.94 17.96
CA SER A 515 -42.82 -36.99 18.97
C SER A 515 -41.71 -36.70 19.99
N ILE A 516 -40.92 -35.62 19.90
CA ILE A 516 -39.93 -35.27 20.93
C ILE A 516 -39.90 -33.76 21.16
N SER A 517 -40.65 -33.30 22.16
CA SER A 517 -40.70 -31.91 22.61
C SER A 517 -39.44 -31.49 23.37
N GLY A 518 -38.33 -31.27 22.66
CA GLY A 518 -37.18 -30.54 23.16
C GLY A 518 -37.26 -29.07 22.75
N LYS A 519 -37.54 -28.15 23.68
CA LYS A 519 -37.35 -26.70 23.45
C LYS A 519 -35.90 -26.46 22.99
N TYR A 520 -35.70 -26.04 21.74
CA TYR A 520 -34.42 -25.57 21.24
C TYR A 520 -33.99 -24.34 22.05
N THR A 521 -33.14 -24.55 23.05
CA THR A 521 -32.53 -23.48 23.84
C THR A 521 -31.20 -23.11 23.17
N TRP A 522 -31.07 -21.85 22.76
CA TRP A 522 -29.81 -21.34 22.21
C TRP A 522 -28.74 -21.40 23.30
N ASN A 523 -27.57 -21.97 22.99
CA ASN A 523 -26.47 -22.02 23.94
C ASN A 523 -25.76 -20.66 24.00
N LEU A 524 -25.22 -20.31 25.17
CA LEU A 524 -24.49 -19.05 25.38
C LEU A 524 -23.38 -18.80 24.36
N ALA A 525 -22.64 -19.84 23.96
CA ALA A 525 -21.60 -19.74 22.92
C ALA A 525 -22.16 -19.39 21.53
N GLU A 526 -23.37 -19.84 21.21
CA GLU A 526 -24.02 -19.57 19.92
C GLU A 526 -24.49 -18.12 19.85
N THR A 527 -25.08 -17.62 20.94
CA THR A 527 -25.44 -16.21 21.08
C THR A 527 -24.21 -15.30 21.05
N PHE A 528 -23.10 -15.74 21.66
CA PHE A 528 -21.84 -15.00 21.65
C PHE A 528 -21.28 -14.84 20.23
N ILE A 529 -21.20 -15.92 19.45
CA ILE A 529 -20.70 -15.88 18.06
C ILE A 529 -21.54 -14.92 17.19
N LEU A 530 -22.87 -14.98 17.31
CA LEU A 530 -23.75 -14.05 16.59
C LEU A 530 -23.58 -12.60 17.05
N GLY A 531 -23.39 -12.38 18.36
CA GLY A 531 -23.10 -11.05 18.91
C GLY A 531 -21.79 -10.47 18.39
N VAL A 532 -20.74 -11.29 18.29
CA VAL A 532 -19.44 -10.90 17.71
C VAL A 532 -19.58 -10.49 16.25
N MET A 533 -20.31 -11.27 15.44
CA MET A 533 -20.57 -10.92 14.04
C MET A 533 -21.22 -9.53 13.91
N LEU A 534 -22.19 -9.22 14.78
CA LEU A 534 -22.83 -7.91 14.81
C LEU A 534 -21.86 -6.79 15.23
N ILE A 535 -21.04 -7.05 16.27
CA ILE A 535 -20.03 -6.09 16.74
C ILE A 535 -19.03 -5.76 15.62
N LEU A 536 -18.56 -6.76 14.87
CA LEU A 536 -17.64 -6.57 13.76
C LEU A 536 -18.27 -5.77 12.63
N VAL A 537 -19.53 -6.06 12.26
CA VAL A 537 -20.24 -5.27 11.25
C VAL A 537 -20.35 -3.80 11.67
N ILE A 538 -20.60 -3.53 12.95
CA ILE A 538 -20.65 -2.16 13.48
C ILE A 538 -19.25 -1.53 13.53
N SER A 539 -18.22 -2.30 13.91
CA SER A 539 -16.84 -1.78 14.04
C SER A 539 -16.25 -1.38 12.70
N MET A 540 -16.62 -2.05 11.61
CA MET A 540 -16.23 -1.68 10.24
C MET A 540 -16.73 -0.29 9.81
N GLY A 541 -17.64 0.34 10.56
CA GLY A 541 -18.06 1.72 10.35
C GLY A 541 -17.07 2.78 10.88
N SER A 542 -16.01 2.38 11.60
CA SER A 542 -15.04 3.30 12.21
C SER A 542 -13.61 2.92 11.84
N SER A 543 -12.86 3.82 11.18
CA SER A 543 -11.47 3.57 10.78
C SER A 543 -10.57 3.21 11.96
N SER A 544 -10.71 3.89 13.10
CA SER A 544 -9.97 3.59 14.33
C SER A 544 -10.21 2.18 14.89
N MET A 545 -11.41 1.63 14.68
CA MET A 545 -11.74 0.27 15.14
C MET A 545 -11.25 -0.79 14.17
N VAL A 546 -11.11 -0.44 12.88
CA VAL A 546 -10.48 -1.29 11.86
C VAL A 546 -8.98 -1.38 12.10
N GLU A 547 -8.32 -0.26 12.42
CA GLU A 547 -6.90 -0.24 12.78
C GLU A 547 -6.61 -1.08 14.03
N GLU A 548 -7.50 -1.01 15.03
CA GLU A 548 -7.34 -1.72 16.31
C GLU A 548 -8.10 -3.05 16.40
N GLU A 549 -8.47 -3.62 15.26
CA GLU A 549 -9.26 -4.86 15.15
C GLU A 549 -8.57 -6.05 15.84
N GLN A 550 -7.22 -6.03 15.92
CA GLN A 550 -6.40 -7.00 16.64
C GLN A 550 -6.90 -7.27 18.08
N TYR A 551 -7.28 -6.22 18.82
CA TYR A 551 -7.70 -6.36 20.21
C TYR A 551 -9.05 -7.07 20.32
N ILE A 552 -9.94 -6.82 19.36
CA ILE A 552 -11.26 -7.44 19.27
C ILE A 552 -11.07 -8.95 19.07
N TRP A 553 -10.27 -9.35 18.09
CA TRP A 553 -10.05 -10.77 17.78
C TRP A 553 -9.39 -11.55 18.92
N HIS A 554 -8.37 -10.98 19.56
CA HIS A 554 -7.74 -11.63 20.72
C HIS A 554 -8.70 -11.79 21.90
N PHE A 555 -9.51 -10.76 22.19
CA PHE A 555 -10.50 -10.81 23.26
C PHE A 555 -11.60 -11.82 22.97
N VAL A 556 -12.15 -11.80 21.76
CA VAL A 556 -13.23 -12.67 21.31
C VAL A 556 -12.80 -14.14 21.32
N THR A 557 -11.62 -14.45 20.80
CA THR A 557 -11.10 -15.83 20.74
C THR A 557 -10.90 -16.39 22.16
N SER A 558 -10.24 -15.62 23.04
CA SER A 558 -10.03 -16.03 24.44
C SER A 558 -11.35 -16.24 25.18
N THR A 559 -12.34 -15.38 24.91
CA THR A 559 -13.68 -15.47 25.52
C THR A 559 -14.42 -16.70 25.01
N LEU A 560 -14.34 -17.02 23.73
CA LEU A 560 -14.93 -18.22 23.15
C LEU A 560 -14.34 -19.48 23.79
N ASP A 561 -13.02 -19.57 23.95
CA ASP A 561 -12.35 -20.71 24.60
C ASP A 561 -12.83 -20.90 26.05
N LEU A 562 -13.01 -19.81 26.81
CA LEU A 562 -13.55 -19.86 28.16
C LEU A 562 -15.03 -20.30 28.20
N LEU A 563 -15.83 -19.90 27.20
CA LEU A 563 -17.21 -20.37 27.08
C LEU A 563 -17.27 -21.87 26.75
N LEU A 564 -16.37 -22.36 25.90
CA LEU A 564 -16.20 -23.79 25.61
C LEU A 564 -15.75 -24.56 26.87
N LEU A 565 -14.85 -23.97 27.68
CA LEU A 565 -14.42 -24.52 28.96
C LEU A 565 -15.59 -24.66 29.92
N ARG A 566 -16.35 -23.58 30.12
CA ARG A 566 -17.54 -23.57 30.98
C ARG A 566 -18.54 -24.63 30.54
N LYS A 567 -18.80 -24.74 29.24
CA LYS A 567 -19.71 -25.75 28.69
C LYS A 567 -19.22 -27.18 28.96
N THR A 568 -17.92 -27.41 28.78
CA THR A 568 -17.30 -28.71 29.08
C THR A 568 -17.41 -29.04 30.57
N MET A 569 -17.17 -28.08 31.47
CA MET A 569 -17.32 -28.25 32.91
C MET A 569 -18.76 -28.49 33.34
N GLN A 570 -19.74 -27.84 32.70
CA GLN A 570 -21.17 -28.06 32.96
C GLN A 570 -21.66 -29.44 32.52
N SER A 571 -20.96 -30.08 31.59
CA SER A 571 -21.26 -31.45 31.13
C SER A 571 -20.77 -32.54 32.08
N LEU A 572 -20.07 -32.17 33.18
CA LEU A 572 -19.58 -33.11 34.17
C LEU A 572 -20.77 -33.71 34.97
N PRO A 573 -20.90 -35.04 35.08
CA PRO A 573 -22.03 -35.65 35.77
C PRO A 573 -22.04 -35.26 37.26
N ALA A 574 -23.06 -34.52 37.69
CA ALA A 574 -23.36 -34.37 39.11
C ALA A 574 -23.82 -35.73 39.64
N GLY A 575 -23.09 -36.27 40.62
CA GLY A 575 -23.14 -37.68 41.00
C GLY A 575 -24.56 -38.22 41.27
N LYS A 576 -24.90 -39.33 40.60
CA LYS A 576 -25.68 -40.46 41.11
C LYS A 576 -25.64 -41.64 40.14
N SER A 577 -25.04 -42.74 40.62
CA SER A 577 -25.05 -44.13 40.16
C SER A 577 -25.63 -44.45 38.77
N ARG A 578 -24.75 -44.77 37.79
CA ARG A 578 -25.04 -45.70 36.68
C ARG A 578 -23.75 -46.22 36.01
N SER A 579 -23.58 -47.55 36.01
CA SER A 579 -22.60 -48.40 35.30
C SER A 579 -21.15 -47.87 35.13
N SER A 580 -20.20 -48.50 35.82
CA SER A 580 -18.75 -48.17 35.84
C SER A 580 -18.09 -48.03 34.45
N PHE A 581 -18.53 -48.79 33.44
CA PHE A 581 -17.90 -48.79 32.11
C PHE A 581 -18.28 -47.58 31.22
N ARG A 582 -19.52 -47.07 31.30
CA ARG A 582 -19.92 -45.85 30.55
C ARG A 582 -19.36 -44.57 31.19
N LEU A 583 -19.14 -44.58 32.51
CA LEU A 583 -18.56 -43.46 33.25
C LEU A 583 -17.07 -43.27 32.91
N TYR A 584 -16.32 -44.37 32.72
CA TYR A 584 -14.89 -44.33 32.37
C TYR A 584 -14.63 -43.75 30.97
N ASN A 585 -15.39 -44.17 29.95
CA ASN A 585 -15.26 -43.59 28.61
C ASN A 585 -15.76 -42.14 28.53
N GLY A 586 -16.78 -41.78 29.30
CA GLY A 586 -17.27 -40.39 29.40
C GLY A 586 -16.28 -39.45 30.10
N THR A 587 -15.59 -39.91 31.15
CA THR A 587 -14.59 -39.11 31.88
C THR A 587 -13.30 -38.89 31.10
N LYS A 588 -12.81 -39.90 30.35
CA LYS A 588 -11.68 -39.72 29.42
C LYS A 588 -11.97 -38.68 28.33
N LYS A 589 -13.17 -38.76 27.75
CA LYS A 589 -13.65 -37.86 26.71
C LYS A 589 -13.63 -36.39 27.16
N ILE A 590 -14.17 -36.12 28.35
CA ILE A 590 -14.16 -34.78 28.96
C ILE A 590 -12.73 -34.35 29.30
N GLY A 591 -11.87 -35.26 29.77
CA GLY A 591 -10.46 -34.97 30.04
C GLY A 591 -9.69 -34.48 28.81
N PHE A 592 -9.85 -35.14 27.65
CA PHE A 592 -9.24 -34.70 26.39
C PHE A 592 -9.78 -33.34 25.92
N GLN A 593 -11.07 -33.06 26.11
CA GLN A 593 -11.67 -31.76 25.78
C GLN A 593 -11.11 -30.64 26.66
N MET A 594 -11.00 -30.87 27.97
CA MET A 594 -10.40 -29.90 28.90
C MET A 594 -8.93 -29.64 28.55
N CYS A 595 -8.15 -30.70 28.30
CA CYS A 595 -6.75 -30.58 27.90
C CYS A 595 -6.59 -29.76 26.61
N SER A 596 -7.45 -30.01 25.62
CA SER A 596 -7.46 -29.25 24.36
C SER A 596 -7.68 -27.76 24.59
N ILE A 597 -8.63 -27.39 25.46
CA ILE A 597 -8.89 -25.97 25.77
C ILE A 597 -7.72 -25.32 26.53
N PHE A 598 -7.09 -26.03 27.46
CA PHE A 598 -5.89 -25.50 28.12
C PHE A 598 -4.75 -25.27 27.13
N VAL A 599 -4.57 -26.18 26.15
CA VAL A 599 -3.60 -25.98 25.06
C VAL A 599 -3.95 -24.71 24.26
N LEU A 600 -5.22 -24.48 23.91
CA LEU A 600 -5.67 -23.28 23.19
C LEU A 600 -5.35 -21.98 23.94
N VAL A 601 -5.69 -21.91 25.23
CA VAL A 601 -5.47 -20.72 26.05
C VAL A 601 -3.98 -20.45 26.27
N ILE A 602 -3.18 -21.48 26.56
CA ILE A 602 -1.74 -21.32 26.81
C ILE A 602 -1.00 -20.92 25.53
N SER A 603 -1.26 -21.60 24.41
CA SER A 603 -0.66 -21.27 23.12
C SER A 603 -1.08 -19.89 22.64
N GLY A 604 -2.36 -19.52 22.79
CA GLY A 604 -2.86 -18.19 22.45
C GLY A 604 -2.23 -17.08 23.31
N ARG A 605 -2.03 -17.34 24.60
CA ARG A 605 -1.32 -16.41 25.49
C ARG A 605 0.15 -16.28 25.13
N THR A 606 0.79 -17.37 24.71
CA THR A 606 2.20 -17.37 24.27
C THR A 606 2.35 -16.59 22.95
N LEU A 607 1.47 -16.84 21.98
CA LEU A 607 1.43 -16.09 20.73
C LEU A 607 1.28 -14.59 20.96
N ARG A 608 0.30 -14.17 21.77
CA ARG A 608 0.08 -12.74 22.04
C ARG A 608 1.15 -12.11 22.95
N GLY A 609 1.65 -12.88 23.92
CA GLY A 609 2.52 -12.34 24.97
C GLY A 609 3.98 -12.33 24.58
N TRP A 610 4.44 -13.35 23.85
CA TRP A 610 5.87 -13.61 23.61
C TRP A 610 6.27 -13.47 22.14
N HIS A 611 5.32 -13.31 21.23
CA HIS A 611 5.59 -12.92 19.86
C HIS A 611 4.96 -11.54 19.61
N GLN A 612 5.84 -10.56 19.38
CA GLN A 612 5.49 -9.14 19.29
C GLN A 612 5.83 -8.62 17.88
N GLY A 613 5.45 -9.39 16.86
CA GLY A 613 5.89 -9.17 15.47
C GLY A 613 5.31 -7.94 14.77
N GLY A 614 4.45 -7.15 15.42
CA GLY A 614 3.84 -5.95 14.83
C GLY A 614 4.64 -4.69 15.10
N VAL A 615 4.56 -3.71 14.19
CA VAL A 615 5.35 -2.44 14.20
C VAL A 615 5.39 -1.79 15.59
N ASN A 616 4.26 -1.76 16.30
CA ASN A 616 4.12 -1.17 17.64
C ASN A 616 4.98 -1.81 18.75
N TRP A 617 5.52 -3.02 18.54
CA TRP A 617 6.21 -3.80 19.59
C TRP A 617 7.57 -4.34 19.14
N THR A 618 8.02 -3.98 17.94
CA THR A 618 9.27 -4.46 17.32
C THR A 618 10.53 -4.17 18.15
N TYR A 619 10.51 -3.15 19.00
CA TYR A 619 11.64 -2.79 19.86
C TYR A 619 11.83 -3.73 21.06
N LEU A 620 10.80 -4.48 21.47
CA LEU A 620 10.88 -5.40 22.61
C LEU A 620 11.55 -6.74 22.21
N PRO A 621 12.31 -7.38 23.13
CA PRO A 621 12.80 -8.74 22.89
C PRO A 621 11.62 -9.72 22.82
N ASP A 622 11.57 -10.54 21.77
CA ASP A 622 10.50 -11.52 21.54
C ASP A 622 11.07 -12.89 21.14
N ILE A 623 10.19 -13.89 21.02
CA ILE A 623 10.56 -15.27 20.72
C ILE A 623 11.28 -15.41 19.37
N SER A 624 10.97 -14.54 18.41
CA SER A 624 11.62 -14.48 17.11
C SER A 624 13.09 -14.10 17.23
N LYS A 625 13.40 -13.04 17.98
CA LYS A 625 14.78 -12.61 18.26
C LYS A 625 15.57 -13.67 19.03
N TRP A 626 14.95 -14.35 19.99
CA TRP A 626 15.60 -15.46 20.69
C TRP A 626 15.91 -16.63 19.75
N LEU A 627 15.03 -16.91 18.80
CA LEU A 627 15.21 -17.98 17.83
C LEU A 627 16.30 -17.67 16.80
N GLU A 628 16.40 -16.41 16.35
CA GLU A 628 17.51 -15.94 15.52
C GLU A 628 18.86 -16.13 16.22
N HIS A 629 18.95 -15.78 17.51
CA HIS A 629 20.16 -15.98 18.31
C HIS A 629 20.49 -17.45 18.58
N ALA A 630 19.48 -18.32 18.68
CA ALA A 630 19.68 -19.75 18.90
C ALA A 630 20.28 -20.46 17.68
N GLY A 631 20.11 -19.90 16.47
CA GLY A 631 20.71 -20.38 15.23
C GLY A 631 19.77 -21.17 14.31
N SER A 632 20.17 -21.29 13.05
CA SER A 632 19.35 -21.82 11.93
C SER A 632 18.90 -23.28 12.11
N ASN A 633 19.63 -24.09 12.88
CA ASN A 633 19.29 -25.48 13.15
C ASN A 633 17.98 -25.64 13.93
N TYR A 634 17.72 -24.76 14.91
CA TYR A 634 16.47 -24.78 15.67
C TYR A 634 15.28 -24.36 14.78
N ILE A 635 15.50 -23.37 13.91
CA ILE A 635 14.49 -22.92 12.93
C ILE A 635 14.13 -24.06 11.99
N LYS A 636 15.12 -24.77 11.44
CA LYS A 636 14.92 -25.96 10.60
C LYS A 636 14.12 -27.03 11.36
N PHE A 637 14.51 -27.35 12.60
CA PHE A 637 13.79 -28.32 13.44
C PHE A 637 12.32 -27.95 13.67
N ILE A 638 12.04 -26.69 13.98
CA ILE A 638 10.68 -26.19 14.22
C ILE A 638 9.84 -26.27 12.94
N ARG A 639 10.38 -25.86 11.79
CA ARG A 639 9.67 -25.93 10.50
C ARG A 639 9.33 -27.36 10.09
N LEU A 640 10.24 -28.30 10.32
CA LEU A 640 9.99 -29.72 10.06
C LEU A 640 8.92 -30.28 10.99
N THR A 641 8.96 -29.89 12.26
CA THR A 641 7.93 -30.24 13.23
C THR A 641 6.57 -29.71 12.80
N SER A 642 6.49 -28.46 12.33
CA SER A 642 5.27 -27.87 11.77
C SER A 642 4.78 -28.61 10.52
N GLY A 643 5.69 -28.98 9.60
CA GLY A 643 5.35 -29.78 8.42
C GLY A 643 4.80 -31.16 8.76
N LEU A 644 5.40 -31.84 9.74
CA LEU A 644 4.91 -33.14 10.22
C LEU A 644 3.55 -33.02 10.93
N LEU A 645 3.36 -31.95 11.71
CA LEU A 645 2.07 -31.65 12.34
C LEU A 645 0.98 -31.39 11.30
N MET A 646 1.28 -30.69 10.20
CA MET A 646 0.36 -30.50 9.08
C MET A 646 -0.05 -31.80 8.40
N ILE A 647 0.91 -32.69 8.17
CA ILE A 647 0.63 -34.03 7.63
C ILE A 647 -0.29 -34.80 8.59
N THR A 648 0.00 -34.74 9.89
CA THR A 648 -0.83 -35.39 10.93
C THR A 648 -2.25 -34.82 10.96
N LEU A 649 -2.39 -33.50 10.86
CA LEU A 649 -3.68 -32.80 10.75
C LEU A 649 -4.49 -33.26 9.54
N CYS A 650 -3.84 -33.37 8.38
CA CYS A 650 -4.48 -33.85 7.14
C CYS A 650 -4.98 -35.30 7.30
N LEU A 651 -4.15 -36.20 7.83
CA LEU A 651 -4.52 -37.59 8.10
C LEU A 651 -5.65 -37.70 9.14
N PHE A 652 -5.63 -36.87 10.18
CA PHE A 652 -6.67 -36.83 11.21
C PHE A 652 -8.01 -36.35 10.62
N ALA A 653 -8.01 -35.29 9.81
CA ALA A 653 -9.21 -34.82 9.12
C ALA A 653 -9.81 -35.89 8.19
N LEU A 654 -8.95 -36.60 7.45
CA LEU A 654 -9.37 -37.72 6.59
C LEU A 654 -10.02 -38.85 7.40
N SER A 655 -9.50 -39.14 8.60
CA SER A 655 -10.06 -40.16 9.48
C SER A 655 -11.46 -39.78 9.99
N LEU A 656 -11.71 -38.50 10.22
CA LEU A 656 -12.98 -37.97 10.74
C LEU A 656 -14.09 -37.96 9.68
N LEU A 657 -13.72 -37.72 8.42
CA LEU A 657 -14.64 -37.67 7.27
C LEU A 657 -15.03 -39.05 6.72
N GLY A 658 -14.36 -40.11 7.19
CA GLY A 658 -14.62 -41.50 6.83
C GLY A 658 -14.03 -41.94 5.49
N LEU A 659 -13.18 -42.98 5.53
CA LEU A 659 -12.49 -43.61 4.37
C LEU A 659 -13.40 -44.16 3.25
N ARG A 660 -14.73 -44.08 3.39
CA ARG A 660 -15.68 -44.69 2.46
C ARG A 660 -15.92 -43.86 1.20
N ARG A 661 -15.59 -42.57 1.21
CA ARG A 661 -15.81 -41.65 0.09
C ARG A 661 -14.53 -41.50 -0.74
N LYS A 662 -14.46 -42.19 -1.89
CA LYS A 662 -13.29 -42.17 -2.81
C LYS A 662 -12.80 -40.76 -3.13
N LEU A 663 -13.72 -39.80 -3.29
CA LEU A 663 -13.39 -38.39 -3.56
C LEU A 663 -12.68 -37.69 -2.39
N VAL A 664 -13.12 -37.92 -1.14
CA VAL A 664 -12.47 -37.35 0.06
C VAL A 664 -11.06 -37.90 0.22
N VAL A 665 -10.87 -39.18 -0.08
CA VAL A 665 -9.55 -39.83 -0.08
C VAL A 665 -8.63 -39.21 -1.13
N VAL A 666 -9.11 -38.95 -2.35
CA VAL A 666 -8.33 -38.28 -3.41
C VAL A 666 -7.93 -36.86 -3.01
N VAL A 667 -8.85 -36.07 -2.48
CA VAL A 667 -8.58 -34.71 -1.98
C VAL A 667 -7.56 -34.75 -0.83
N GLY A 668 -7.72 -35.68 0.10
CA GLY A 668 -6.74 -35.85 1.18
C GLY A 668 -5.35 -36.22 0.70
N PHE A 669 -5.25 -37.14 -0.26
CA PHE A 669 -3.96 -37.55 -0.82
C PHE A 669 -3.27 -36.42 -1.59
N SER A 670 -4.01 -35.55 -2.30
CA SER A 670 -3.40 -34.42 -2.99
C SER A 670 -2.76 -33.43 -2.01
N PHE A 671 -3.42 -33.09 -0.91
CA PHE A 671 -2.85 -32.21 0.13
C PHE A 671 -1.74 -32.90 0.93
N LEU A 672 -1.81 -34.21 1.16
CA LEU A 672 -0.72 -34.99 1.76
C LEU A 672 0.53 -34.96 0.88
N ALA A 673 0.38 -35.14 -0.43
CA ALA A 673 1.48 -35.05 -1.39
C ALA A 673 2.09 -33.64 -1.40
N SER A 674 1.27 -32.59 -1.41
CA SER A 674 1.73 -31.20 -1.28
C SER A 674 2.49 -30.96 0.02
N GLY A 675 2.02 -31.52 1.15
CA GLY A 675 2.72 -31.44 2.44
C GLY A 675 4.09 -32.08 2.42
N LEU A 676 4.24 -33.24 1.75
CA LEU A 676 5.54 -33.89 1.56
C LEU A 676 6.48 -33.06 0.67
N LEU A 677 5.96 -32.42 -0.38
CA LEU A 677 6.75 -31.52 -1.24
C LEU A 677 7.27 -30.30 -0.47
N VAL A 678 6.44 -29.69 0.38
CA VAL A 678 6.86 -28.59 1.26
C VAL A 678 7.95 -29.05 2.23
N LEU A 679 7.80 -30.23 2.84
CA LEU A 679 8.81 -30.80 3.73
C LEU A 679 10.14 -31.07 3.01
N GLN A 680 10.08 -31.59 1.78
CA GLN A 680 11.24 -31.81 0.93
C GLN A 680 11.93 -30.48 0.57
N HIS A 681 11.17 -29.43 0.28
CA HIS A 681 11.71 -28.10 0.00
C HIS A 681 12.48 -27.55 1.23
N VAL A 682 11.87 -27.62 2.41
CA VAL A 682 12.49 -27.19 3.69
C VAL A 682 13.77 -27.98 3.99
N MET A 683 13.80 -29.28 3.67
CA MET A 683 14.98 -30.13 3.82
C MET A 683 16.15 -29.73 2.93
N LEU A 684 15.89 -29.42 1.65
CA LEU A 684 16.91 -29.24 0.63
C LEU A 684 17.50 -27.82 0.59
N TYR A 685 16.70 -26.79 0.85
CA TYR A 685 17.07 -25.41 0.50
C TYR A 685 17.37 -24.50 1.71
N GLN A 686 17.26 -24.99 2.95
CA GLN A 686 17.39 -24.14 4.14
C GLN A 686 18.84 -23.93 4.65
N GLU A 687 19.83 -24.71 4.21
CA GLU A 687 21.22 -24.54 4.67
C GLU A 687 21.94 -23.32 4.06
N ASN A 688 21.36 -22.66 3.04
CA ASN A 688 22.01 -21.59 2.28
C ASN A 688 21.31 -20.23 2.40
N ALA A 689 20.90 -19.82 3.61
CA ALA A 689 20.21 -18.54 3.83
C ALA A 689 21.03 -17.27 3.47
N PHE A 690 22.33 -17.41 3.14
CA PHE A 690 23.20 -16.29 2.76
C PHE A 690 23.79 -16.39 1.34
N VAL A 691 23.41 -17.39 0.53
CA VAL A 691 23.96 -17.55 -0.83
C VAL A 691 22.80 -17.63 -1.82
N SER A 692 22.72 -16.60 -2.68
CA SER A 692 21.94 -16.46 -3.91
C SER A 692 20.81 -17.49 -4.12
N SER A 693 19.56 -17.01 -4.12
CA SER A 693 18.38 -17.80 -4.52
C SER A 693 18.66 -18.59 -5.81
N SER A 694 18.93 -19.89 -5.67
CA SER A 694 19.12 -20.74 -6.84
C SER A 694 17.82 -20.74 -7.67
N CYS A 695 17.92 -20.54 -8.99
CA CYS A 695 16.78 -20.61 -9.91
C CYS A 695 15.92 -21.89 -9.69
N SER A 696 16.58 -22.99 -9.27
CA SER A 696 15.93 -24.23 -8.85
C SER A 696 14.99 -24.07 -7.66
N ALA A 697 15.38 -23.36 -6.59
CA ALA A 697 14.54 -23.19 -5.40
C ALA A 697 13.24 -22.45 -5.75
N THR A 698 13.33 -21.39 -6.55
CA THR A 698 12.17 -20.62 -7.03
C THR A 698 11.25 -21.47 -7.91
N LEU A 699 11.81 -22.26 -8.83
CA LEU A 699 11.05 -23.18 -9.66
C LEU A 699 10.27 -24.22 -8.81
N TRP A 700 10.91 -24.77 -7.76
CA TRP A 700 10.23 -25.69 -6.84
C TRP A 700 9.06 -25.04 -6.08
N VAL A 701 9.24 -23.80 -5.61
CA VAL A 701 8.16 -23.02 -4.97
C VAL A 701 6.99 -22.81 -5.94
N GLN A 702 7.27 -22.44 -7.20
CA GLN A 702 6.24 -22.26 -8.24
C GLN A 702 5.48 -23.55 -8.54
N ILE A 703 6.17 -24.69 -8.62
CA ILE A 703 5.54 -26.01 -8.82
C ILE A 703 4.63 -26.34 -7.64
N ILE A 704 5.09 -26.18 -6.40
CA ILE A 704 4.29 -26.43 -5.20
C ILE A 704 3.05 -25.53 -5.19
N PHE A 705 3.21 -24.25 -5.53
CA PHE A 705 2.12 -23.29 -5.62
C PHE A 705 1.08 -23.69 -6.67
N ALA A 706 1.51 -24.08 -7.88
CA ALA A 706 0.63 -24.54 -8.94
C ALA A 706 -0.15 -25.80 -8.54
N VAL A 707 0.52 -26.77 -7.91
CA VAL A 707 -0.11 -28.02 -7.42
C VAL A 707 -1.16 -27.72 -6.34
N LEU A 708 -0.85 -26.87 -5.37
CA LEU A 708 -1.78 -26.42 -4.34
C LEU A 708 -2.99 -25.69 -4.93
N GLY A 709 -2.77 -24.79 -5.89
CA GLY A 709 -3.82 -24.07 -6.59
C GLY A 709 -4.75 -25.01 -7.34
N ILE A 710 -4.20 -25.92 -8.14
CA ILE A 710 -4.97 -26.92 -8.89
C ILE A 710 -5.78 -27.83 -7.95
N ALA A 711 -5.17 -28.31 -6.86
CA ALA A 711 -5.85 -29.16 -5.88
C ALA A 711 -7.03 -28.42 -5.22
N THR A 712 -6.86 -27.15 -4.86
CA THR A 712 -7.88 -26.35 -4.17
C THR A 712 -9.01 -25.93 -5.11
N ILE A 713 -8.69 -25.39 -6.29
CA ILE A 713 -9.67 -25.02 -7.33
C ILE A 713 -10.42 -26.27 -7.79
N GLY A 714 -9.71 -27.37 -8.05
CA GLY A 714 -10.30 -28.64 -8.41
C GLY A 714 -11.28 -29.15 -7.34
N THR A 715 -10.92 -29.05 -6.06
CA THR A 715 -11.82 -29.42 -4.96
C THR A 715 -13.05 -28.52 -4.91
N PHE A 716 -12.89 -27.19 -4.98
CA PHE A 716 -14.00 -26.24 -4.96
C PHE A 716 -14.97 -26.45 -6.13
N MET A 717 -14.44 -26.63 -7.34
CA MET A 717 -15.25 -26.78 -8.56
C MET A 717 -15.88 -28.15 -8.70
N ALA A 718 -15.22 -29.22 -8.26
CA ALA A 718 -15.68 -30.58 -8.57
C ALA A 718 -16.52 -31.20 -7.46
N LEU A 719 -16.22 -30.90 -6.18
CA LEU A 719 -16.83 -31.58 -5.05
C LEU A 719 -18.35 -31.36 -4.92
N PRO A 720 -18.89 -30.12 -5.11
CA PRO A 720 -20.33 -29.88 -5.03
C PRO A 720 -21.15 -30.65 -6.07
N TRP A 721 -20.53 -31.02 -7.20
CA TRP A 721 -21.19 -31.71 -8.31
C TRP A 721 -20.97 -33.22 -8.29
N LEU A 722 -19.78 -33.68 -7.86
CA LEU A 722 -19.41 -35.09 -7.89
C LEU A 722 -19.86 -35.89 -6.66
N MET A 723 -19.94 -35.27 -5.47
CA MET A 723 -20.42 -35.95 -4.27
C MET A 723 -21.85 -36.47 -4.41
N PRO A 724 -22.83 -35.68 -4.92
CA PRO A 724 -24.20 -36.16 -5.11
C PRO A 724 -24.34 -37.30 -6.13
N ILE A 725 -23.45 -37.37 -7.12
CA ILE A 725 -23.54 -38.31 -8.24
C ILE A 725 -23.00 -39.70 -7.86
N CYS A 726 -22.00 -39.78 -6.99
CA CYS A 726 -21.23 -41.00 -6.75
C CYS A 726 -21.97 -42.04 -5.87
N GLU A 727 -22.81 -41.61 -4.92
CA GLU A 727 -23.62 -42.53 -4.08
C GLU A 727 -24.85 -43.08 -4.81
N SER A 728 -25.42 -42.32 -5.77
CA SER A 728 -26.54 -42.80 -6.61
C SER A 728 -26.19 -44.08 -7.39
N LYS A 729 -24.91 -44.24 -7.77
CA LYS A 729 -24.37 -45.42 -8.47
C LYS A 729 -24.02 -46.60 -7.54
N MET A 730 -23.80 -46.36 -6.25
CA MET A 730 -23.41 -47.42 -5.31
C MET A 730 -24.63 -48.12 -4.72
N TYR A 731 -25.79 -47.45 -4.67
CA TYR A 731 -27.07 -48.03 -4.25
C TYR A 731 -27.89 -48.64 -5.40
N SER A 732 -27.59 -48.34 -6.67
CA SER A 732 -28.24 -49.03 -7.80
C SER A 732 -27.65 -50.43 -8.10
N GLY A 733 -26.55 -50.80 -7.44
CA GLY A 733 -25.86 -52.09 -7.64
C GLY A 733 -26.17 -53.18 -6.61
N HIS A 734 -26.86 -52.85 -5.51
CA HIS A 734 -27.25 -53.82 -4.47
C HIS A 734 -28.72 -53.61 -4.11
N ASP A 735 -29.59 -54.41 -4.74
CA ASP A 735 -30.89 -54.91 -4.27
C ASP A 735 -31.89 -55.02 -5.44
N SER A 736 -31.68 -56.04 -6.27
CA SER A 736 -32.70 -56.53 -7.20
C SER A 736 -33.54 -57.64 -6.57
N HIS A 737 -33.88 -57.60 -5.27
CA HIS A 737 -34.91 -58.45 -4.65
C HIS A 737 -35.30 -57.94 -3.24
N MET A 738 -36.06 -56.85 -3.12
CA MET A 738 -37.15 -56.74 -2.14
C MET A 738 -38.01 -55.50 -2.40
N SER A 739 -39.28 -55.75 -2.70
CA SER A 739 -40.31 -54.74 -2.87
C SER A 739 -40.75 -54.16 -1.52
N THR A 740 -40.36 -52.93 -1.22
CA THR A 740 -41.19 -51.96 -0.50
C THR A 740 -40.75 -50.57 -0.92
N SER A 741 -41.70 -49.77 -1.39
CA SER A 741 -41.52 -48.37 -1.79
C SER A 741 -40.84 -47.56 -0.67
N VAL A 742 -39.59 -47.19 -0.90
CA VAL A 742 -38.91 -46.16 -0.10
C VAL A 742 -39.68 -44.84 -0.33
N PRO A 743 -40.10 -44.11 0.72
CA PRO A 743 -40.86 -42.88 0.56
C PRO A 743 -40.08 -41.83 -0.24
N ILE A 744 -40.74 -41.15 -1.17
CA ILE A 744 -40.23 -40.02 -1.97
C ILE A 744 -39.64 -38.89 -1.08
N GLU A 745 -39.96 -38.86 0.22
CA GLU A 745 -39.42 -37.94 1.23
C GLU A 745 -37.95 -38.16 1.58
N ILE A 746 -37.46 -39.40 1.50
CA ILE A 746 -36.07 -39.75 1.81
C ILE A 746 -35.13 -39.19 0.72
N GLN A 747 -35.56 -39.21 -0.54
CA GLN A 747 -34.80 -38.74 -1.70
C GLN A 747 -34.57 -37.20 -1.72
N LYS A 748 -35.42 -36.40 -1.06
CA LYS A 748 -35.28 -34.93 -0.97
C LYS A 748 -34.36 -34.45 0.18
N LYS A 749 -34.00 -35.33 1.13
CA LYS A 749 -33.17 -34.99 2.31
C LYS A 749 -31.67 -35.21 2.06
N TYR A 750 -31.33 -36.12 1.14
CA TYR A 750 -29.95 -36.43 0.74
C TYR A 750 -29.16 -35.28 0.08
N PRO A 751 -29.68 -34.52 -0.91
CA PRO A 751 -28.86 -33.53 -1.62
C PRO A 751 -28.39 -32.37 -0.72
N LEU A 752 -29.14 -32.02 0.33
CA LEU A 752 -28.74 -30.97 1.27
C LEU A 752 -27.68 -31.44 2.28
N LEU A 753 -27.78 -32.70 2.72
CA LEU A 753 -26.78 -33.32 3.60
C LEU A 753 -25.45 -33.53 2.84
N GLU A 754 -25.54 -33.90 1.56
CA GLU A 754 -24.40 -34.04 0.65
C GLU A 754 -23.75 -32.69 0.32
N LEU A 755 -24.54 -31.63 0.09
CA LEU A 755 -24.00 -30.27 -0.10
C LEU A 755 -23.29 -29.77 1.16
N LYS A 756 -23.86 -30.02 2.33
CA LYS A 756 -23.25 -29.68 3.63
C LYS A 756 -21.91 -30.40 3.83
N ASP A 757 -21.86 -31.69 3.55
CA ASP A 757 -20.62 -32.47 3.64
C ASP A 757 -19.58 -32.01 2.60
N SER A 758 -20.01 -31.68 1.38
CA SER A 758 -19.15 -31.11 0.35
C SER A 758 -18.56 -29.77 0.78
N LEU A 759 -19.38 -28.84 1.27
CA LEU A 759 -18.91 -27.52 1.73
C LEU A 759 -17.93 -27.65 2.90
N PHE A 760 -18.18 -28.59 3.81
CA PHE A 760 -17.29 -28.86 4.93
C PHE A 760 -15.92 -29.37 4.46
N VAL A 761 -15.86 -30.30 3.51
CA VAL A 761 -14.60 -30.80 2.92
C VAL A 761 -13.88 -29.69 2.13
N THR A 762 -14.61 -28.86 1.39
CA THR A 762 -14.04 -27.70 0.68
C THR A 762 -13.39 -26.72 1.66
N GLY A 763 -14.00 -26.47 2.82
CA GLY A 763 -13.42 -25.64 3.88
C GLY A 763 -12.10 -26.20 4.42
N TRP A 764 -12.02 -27.52 4.64
CA TRP A 764 -10.76 -28.17 5.06
C TRP A 764 -9.67 -28.09 3.99
N ALA A 765 -10.02 -28.31 2.72
CA ALA A 765 -9.08 -28.16 1.61
C ALA A 765 -8.50 -26.74 1.54
N TYR A 766 -9.34 -25.72 1.72
CA TYR A 766 -8.91 -24.33 1.77
C TYR A 766 -7.96 -24.07 2.95
N MET A 767 -8.32 -24.51 4.16
CA MET A 767 -7.46 -24.38 5.34
C MET A 767 -6.10 -25.06 5.16
N PHE A 768 -6.06 -26.28 4.61
CA PHE A 768 -4.81 -26.97 4.34
C PHE A 768 -3.96 -26.25 3.29
N CYS A 769 -4.58 -25.72 2.24
CA CYS A 769 -3.88 -24.92 1.24
C CYS A 769 -3.16 -23.73 1.89
N TRP A 770 -3.87 -22.95 2.70
CA TRP A 770 -3.29 -21.77 3.35
C TRP A 770 -2.21 -22.12 4.37
N CYS A 771 -2.41 -23.15 5.19
CA CYS A 771 -1.39 -23.58 6.15
C CYS A 771 -0.11 -24.06 5.45
N LEU A 772 -0.24 -24.80 4.33
CA LEU A 772 0.92 -25.24 3.54
C LEU A 772 1.62 -24.07 2.84
N LEU A 773 0.85 -23.09 2.35
CA LEU A 773 1.39 -21.87 1.76
C LEU A 773 2.15 -21.03 2.79
N GLN A 774 1.61 -20.90 4.01
CA GLN A 774 2.29 -20.24 5.12
C GLN A 774 3.61 -20.93 5.46
N LEU A 775 3.65 -22.27 5.52
CA LEU A 775 4.88 -23.00 5.77
C LEU A 775 5.93 -22.85 4.66
N LEU A 776 5.49 -22.67 3.41
CA LEU A 776 6.35 -22.46 2.25
C LEU A 776 6.93 -21.04 2.22
N LEU A 777 6.13 -20.03 2.55
CA LEU A 777 6.49 -18.61 2.37
C LEU A 777 6.97 -17.91 3.65
N GLN A 778 6.79 -18.51 4.83
CA GLN A 778 7.17 -17.90 6.10
C GLN A 778 8.63 -17.42 6.17
N GLN A 779 8.83 -16.28 6.84
CA GLN A 779 10.15 -15.88 7.31
C GLN A 779 10.65 -16.80 8.44
N SER A 780 11.97 -16.82 8.66
CA SER A 780 12.63 -17.65 9.69
C SER A 780 12.08 -17.35 11.09
N ILE A 781 11.83 -16.07 11.38
CA ILE A 781 11.24 -15.57 12.63
C ILE A 781 9.85 -16.12 12.94
N ASN A 782 9.02 -16.40 11.93
CA ASN A 782 7.62 -16.80 12.12
C ASN A 782 7.43 -18.31 12.35
N SER A 783 8.54 -19.06 12.43
CA SER A 783 8.50 -20.53 12.55
C SER A 783 7.82 -21.01 13.83
N VAL A 784 8.05 -20.35 14.98
CA VAL A 784 7.40 -20.68 16.25
C VAL A 784 5.92 -20.26 16.27
N PRO A 785 5.57 -19.02 15.88
CA PRO A 785 4.17 -18.60 15.76
C PRO A 785 3.33 -19.54 14.90
N ILE A 786 3.83 -19.92 13.73
CA ILE A 786 3.12 -20.85 12.84
C ILE A 786 2.97 -22.22 13.50
N LEU A 787 3.99 -22.76 14.16
CA LEU A 787 3.87 -24.00 14.92
C LEU A 787 2.75 -23.91 15.98
N LEU A 788 2.68 -22.82 16.75
CA LEU A 788 1.66 -22.62 17.78
C LEU A 788 0.25 -22.51 17.17
N LEU A 789 0.09 -21.84 16.03
CA LEU A 789 -1.20 -21.79 15.31
C LEU A 789 -1.66 -23.18 14.86
N LEU A 790 -0.73 -24.00 14.34
CA LEU A 790 -1.04 -25.38 13.97
C LEU A 790 -1.42 -26.25 15.17
N VAL A 791 -0.76 -26.05 16.31
CA VAL A 791 -1.12 -26.71 17.58
C VAL A 791 -2.53 -26.31 18.02
N GLN A 792 -2.91 -25.04 17.86
CA GLN A 792 -4.26 -24.56 18.17
C GLN A 792 -5.32 -25.17 17.24
N ILE A 793 -5.05 -25.24 15.93
CA ILE A 793 -5.95 -25.91 14.97
C ILE A 793 -6.15 -27.37 15.38
N PHE A 794 -5.07 -28.07 15.73
CA PHE A 794 -5.14 -29.47 16.16
C PHE A 794 -5.94 -29.64 17.46
N ALA A 795 -5.75 -28.76 18.44
CA ALA A 795 -6.50 -28.79 19.69
C ALA A 795 -8.01 -28.57 19.47
N ILE A 796 -8.41 -27.64 18.59
CA ILE A 796 -9.83 -27.45 18.21
C ILE A 796 -10.38 -28.71 17.55
N MET A 797 -9.62 -29.33 16.64
CA MET A 797 -10.06 -30.57 15.97
C MET A 797 -10.26 -31.72 16.96
N ILE A 798 -9.35 -31.90 17.92
CA ILE A 798 -9.49 -32.90 18.98
C ILE A 798 -10.74 -32.61 19.80
N TYR A 799 -10.93 -31.36 20.23
CA TYR A 799 -12.10 -30.94 20.99
C TYR A 799 -13.42 -31.25 20.26
N SER A 800 -13.50 -30.93 18.97
CA SER A 800 -14.66 -31.18 18.10
C SER A 800 -14.91 -32.67 17.85
N SER A 801 -13.85 -33.48 17.70
CA SER A 801 -13.98 -34.94 17.47
C SER A 801 -14.66 -35.67 18.64
N TYR A 802 -14.54 -35.11 19.85
CA TYR A 802 -15.20 -35.59 21.05
C TYR A 802 -16.53 -34.87 21.33
N TRP A 803 -17.11 -34.11 20.42
CA TRP A 803 -18.46 -33.60 20.61
C TRP A 803 -19.50 -34.72 20.38
N GLY A 804 -20.63 -34.71 21.09
CA GLY A 804 -21.69 -35.73 20.92
C GLY A 804 -22.49 -35.59 19.61
N LEU A 805 -23.52 -36.43 19.41
CA LEU A 805 -24.44 -36.44 18.26
C LEU A 805 -25.16 -35.10 17.95
N HIS A 806 -25.08 -34.10 18.84
CA HIS A 806 -25.59 -32.73 18.64
C HIS A 806 -24.48 -31.73 18.28
N HIS A 807 -23.49 -32.16 17.48
CA HIS A 807 -22.42 -31.29 16.99
C HIS A 807 -22.95 -30.26 15.98
N LYS A 808 -22.77 -28.98 16.29
CA LYS A 808 -23.10 -27.89 15.37
C LYS A 808 -21.80 -27.46 14.67
N GLN A 809 -21.54 -28.03 13.49
CA GLN A 809 -20.35 -27.77 12.67
C GLN A 809 -20.06 -26.27 12.44
N TRP A 810 -21.07 -25.41 12.41
CA TRP A 810 -20.88 -23.97 12.23
C TRP A 810 -20.16 -23.28 13.41
N VAL A 811 -20.27 -23.82 14.63
CA VAL A 811 -19.54 -23.31 15.82
C VAL A 811 -18.05 -23.61 15.70
N GLU A 812 -17.70 -24.78 15.18
CA GLU A 812 -16.33 -25.17 14.88
C GLU A 812 -15.73 -24.28 13.79
N ILE A 813 -16.47 -24.02 12.71
CA ILE A 813 -16.05 -23.11 11.64
C ILE A 813 -15.81 -21.69 12.18
N ALA A 814 -16.72 -21.17 13.01
CA ALA A 814 -16.56 -19.86 13.63
C ALA A 814 -15.33 -19.80 14.56
N ALA A 815 -15.07 -20.85 15.35
CA ALA A 815 -13.90 -20.93 16.21
C ALA A 815 -12.59 -20.94 15.41
N LEU A 816 -12.53 -21.71 14.32
CA LEU A 816 -11.38 -21.73 13.41
C LEU A 816 -11.17 -20.38 12.70
N TYR A 817 -12.25 -19.70 12.31
CA TYR A 817 -12.17 -18.35 11.74
C TYR A 817 -11.60 -17.33 12.75
N TYR A 818 -12.10 -17.34 13.99
CA TYR A 818 -11.64 -16.43 15.05
C TYR A 818 -10.16 -16.67 15.36
N LEU A 819 -9.77 -17.94 15.42
CA LEU A 819 -8.38 -18.34 15.56
C LEU A 819 -7.51 -17.85 14.39
N GLY A 820 -8.01 -17.98 13.16
CA GLY A 820 -7.31 -17.49 11.96
C GLY A 820 -7.08 -15.99 11.99
N MET A 821 -8.10 -15.20 12.35
CA MET A 821 -7.99 -13.75 12.49
C MET A 821 -7.04 -13.36 13.63
N ALA A 822 -7.18 -13.97 14.82
CA ALA A 822 -6.24 -13.74 15.91
C ALA A 822 -4.80 -14.14 15.54
N GLY A 823 -4.63 -15.18 14.71
CA GLY A 823 -3.36 -15.63 14.18
C GLY A 823 -2.75 -14.66 13.16
N HIS A 824 -3.57 -14.04 12.30
CA HIS A 824 -3.14 -13.01 11.37
C HIS A 824 -2.44 -11.85 12.10
N PHE A 825 -3.08 -11.31 13.15
CA PHE A 825 -2.48 -10.25 13.97
C PHE A 825 -1.31 -10.75 14.84
N ALA A 826 -1.38 -12.00 15.32
CA ALA A 826 -0.27 -12.58 16.07
C ALA A 826 1.00 -12.67 15.24
N LEU A 827 0.92 -12.89 13.92
CA LEU A 827 2.06 -12.89 12.99
C LEU A 827 2.64 -11.50 12.69
N GLY A 828 2.14 -10.45 13.35
CA GLY A 828 2.64 -9.09 13.21
C GLY A 828 1.96 -8.24 12.13
N ASN A 829 0.95 -8.78 11.45
CA ASN A 829 0.18 -8.03 10.46
C ASN A 829 -0.72 -6.99 11.14
N SER A 830 -1.01 -5.90 10.43
CA SER A 830 -1.87 -4.83 10.91
C SER A 830 -2.66 -4.21 9.75
N ASN A 831 -3.83 -3.64 10.08
CA ASN A 831 -4.70 -2.97 9.13
C ASN A 831 -4.31 -1.49 8.88
N THR A 832 -3.25 -0.97 9.50
CA THR A 832 -2.87 0.45 9.29
C THR A 832 -2.27 0.68 7.91
N LEU A 833 -2.56 1.84 7.31
CA LEU A 833 -2.07 2.24 5.99
C LEU A 833 -0.53 2.36 5.93
N ALA A 834 0.09 2.77 7.04
CA ALA A 834 1.54 2.80 7.20
C ALA A 834 2.17 1.39 7.26
N THR A 835 1.38 0.41 7.68
CA THR A 835 1.78 -1.00 7.78
C THR A 835 1.18 -1.86 6.68
N ILE A 836 0.80 -1.31 5.52
CA ILE A 836 0.49 -2.14 4.33
C ILE A 836 1.78 -2.74 3.76
N ASP A 837 2.60 -3.28 4.65
CA ASP A 837 3.44 -4.42 4.42
C ASP A 837 2.60 -5.66 4.76
N VAL A 838 1.66 -6.01 3.87
CA VAL A 838 0.86 -7.26 3.94
C VAL A 838 1.77 -8.51 3.87
N ALA A 839 3.08 -8.32 3.78
CA ALA A 839 4.04 -9.30 3.34
C ALA A 839 5.29 -9.38 4.24
N GLY A 840 5.43 -8.53 5.26
CA GLY A 840 6.50 -8.59 6.27
C GLY A 840 6.57 -9.94 6.99
N ALA A 841 5.45 -10.68 7.05
CA ALA A 841 5.42 -12.03 7.59
C ALA A 841 5.81 -13.16 6.60
N PHE A 842 5.79 -12.90 5.27
CA PHE A 842 5.75 -13.94 4.22
C PHE A 842 6.66 -13.72 3.00
N ILE A 843 7.49 -12.66 2.93
CA ILE A 843 8.43 -12.51 1.81
C ILE A 843 9.78 -13.11 2.17
N HIS A 844 10.10 -14.26 1.56
CA HIS A 844 11.45 -14.78 1.45
C HIS A 844 11.86 -15.07 -0.01
N GLY A 845 11.19 -14.46 -1.01
CA GLY A 845 11.49 -14.81 -2.41
C GLY A 845 10.98 -13.91 -3.54
N TYR A 846 10.28 -12.80 -3.28
CA TYR A 846 9.76 -11.93 -4.36
C TYR A 846 10.62 -10.70 -4.68
N VAL A 847 11.54 -10.30 -3.78
CA VAL A 847 12.34 -9.07 -3.93
C VAL A 847 13.35 -9.15 -5.09
N HIS A 848 13.75 -10.34 -5.54
CA HIS A 848 14.72 -10.49 -6.64
C HIS A 848 14.10 -10.69 -8.04
N LEU A 849 12.76 -10.71 -8.18
CA LEU A 849 12.13 -11.01 -9.48
C LEU A 849 12.10 -9.81 -10.45
N ASN A 850 12.22 -8.57 -9.97
CA ASN A 850 12.18 -7.39 -10.84
C ASN A 850 13.55 -6.76 -11.18
N GLU A 851 14.64 -7.17 -10.52
CA GLU A 851 15.98 -6.69 -10.87
C GLU A 851 16.65 -7.55 -11.98
N GLY A 852 16.13 -8.75 -12.25
CA GLY A 852 16.71 -9.67 -13.23
C GLY A 852 16.37 -9.40 -14.71
N HIS A 853 15.44 -8.49 -15.00
CA HIS A 853 14.99 -8.20 -16.37
C HIS A 853 15.36 -6.79 -16.85
N LYS A 854 16.56 -6.28 -16.48
CA LYS A 854 17.13 -5.09 -17.13
C LYS A 854 18.65 -4.95 -16.93
N LEU A 855 19.43 -6.04 -17.04
CA LEU A 855 20.89 -5.94 -17.13
C LEU A 855 21.44 -6.86 -18.23
N SER A 856 22.00 -6.20 -19.25
CA SER A 856 22.91 -6.66 -20.31
C SER A 856 22.69 -8.04 -20.96
N ARG A 857 22.32 -7.99 -22.24
CA ARG A 857 22.88 -8.93 -23.24
C ARG A 857 24.41 -8.92 -23.11
N ASN A 858 25.00 -10.11 -23.19
CA ASN A 858 26.43 -10.46 -23.12
C ASN A 858 27.03 -10.61 -21.71
N SER A 859 26.96 -11.83 -21.17
CA SER A 859 28.10 -12.45 -20.48
C SER A 859 27.82 -13.94 -20.26
N SER A 860 28.29 -14.76 -21.19
CA SER A 860 28.68 -16.12 -20.90
C SER A 860 30.00 -16.07 -20.13
N GLU A 861 30.00 -16.30 -18.82
CA GLU A 861 31.07 -16.97 -18.05
C GLU A 861 30.84 -16.78 -16.54
N CYS A 862 30.28 -17.81 -15.89
CA CYS A 862 30.45 -17.98 -14.44
C CYS A 862 31.83 -18.60 -14.20
N ARG A 863 32.80 -17.80 -13.76
CA ARG A 863 33.98 -18.27 -13.02
C ARG A 863 34.56 -17.09 -12.23
N PHE A 864 34.28 -17.04 -10.93
CA PHE A 864 35.13 -16.31 -9.99
C PHE A 864 35.49 -17.21 -8.81
N TRP A 865 36.80 -17.42 -8.71
CA TRP A 865 37.49 -18.07 -7.62
C TRP A 865 37.35 -17.23 -6.36
N THR A 866 36.92 -17.84 -5.27
CA THR A 866 37.11 -17.31 -3.92
C THR A 866 38.48 -17.76 -3.42
N SER A 867 39.39 -16.82 -3.15
CA SER A 867 40.51 -17.07 -2.25
C SER A 867 40.46 -16.05 -1.11
N SER A 868 39.97 -16.53 0.02
CA SER A 868 40.14 -15.93 1.33
C SER A 868 41.63 -15.83 1.66
N GLN A 869 42.10 -14.62 1.98
CA GLN A 869 43.31 -14.46 2.78
C GLN A 869 42.90 -14.56 4.25
N ASP A 870 43.25 -15.67 4.89
CA ASP A 870 43.51 -15.70 6.32
C ASP A 870 44.80 -16.47 6.55
N TYR A 871 45.72 -15.80 7.24
CA TYR A 871 47.03 -16.31 7.61
C TYR A 871 46.89 -17.38 8.70
N ALA A 872 47.36 -18.59 8.40
CA ALA A 872 47.78 -19.54 9.43
C ALA A 872 48.93 -20.40 8.89
N CYS A 873 50.13 -20.15 9.43
CA CYS A 873 51.33 -20.94 9.21
C CYS A 873 51.12 -22.39 9.66
N ILE A 874 51.15 -23.35 8.75
CA ILE A 874 51.60 -24.73 9.03
C ILE A 874 52.49 -25.18 7.87
N SER A 875 53.78 -25.26 8.14
CA SER A 875 54.75 -25.98 7.33
C SER A 875 54.48 -27.49 7.42
N LEU A 876 54.55 -28.23 6.31
CA LEU A 876 55.10 -29.59 6.28
C LEU A 876 55.40 -30.08 4.85
N SER A 877 56.69 -30.30 4.64
CA SER A 877 57.42 -31.17 3.70
C SER A 877 56.80 -31.64 2.37
N SER A 878 57.54 -31.30 1.32
CA SER A 878 57.64 -31.96 0.02
C SER A 878 57.68 -33.49 0.05
N SER A 879 57.05 -34.13 -0.93
CA SER A 879 57.73 -35.18 -1.71
C SER A 879 57.09 -35.29 -3.10
N THR A 880 57.92 -35.58 -4.10
CA THR A 880 57.62 -35.74 -5.52
C THR A 880 57.61 -34.45 -6.34
N GLY A 881 58.82 -34.03 -6.70
CA GLY A 881 59.06 -32.97 -7.65
C GLY A 881 58.71 -33.37 -9.09
N ARG A 882 58.24 -32.37 -9.83
CA ARG A 882 58.65 -32.10 -11.21
C ARG A 882 58.14 -30.71 -11.61
N GLU A 883 59.07 -29.78 -11.78
CA GLU A 883 58.87 -28.55 -12.54
C GLU A 883 58.80 -28.88 -14.04
N PHE A 884 57.98 -28.15 -14.79
CA PHE A 884 58.36 -27.71 -16.14
C PHE A 884 57.68 -26.38 -16.47
N HIS A 885 58.50 -25.46 -16.99
CA HIS A 885 58.22 -24.10 -17.39
C HIS A 885 57.56 -23.99 -18.79
N SER A 886 56.60 -23.06 -18.88
CA SER A 886 56.39 -22.00 -19.89
C SER A 886 56.25 -22.27 -21.40
N LEU A 887 55.41 -21.39 -22.00
CA LEU A 887 55.47 -20.71 -23.31
C LEU A 887 54.39 -21.04 -24.37
N ASP A 888 53.57 -20.00 -24.59
CA ASP A 888 53.30 -19.29 -25.84
C ASP A 888 52.32 -19.76 -26.94
N CYS A 889 51.48 -18.75 -27.27
CA CYS A 889 50.95 -18.32 -28.57
C CYS A 889 49.91 -19.20 -29.30
N ILE A 890 48.80 -18.59 -29.73
CA ILE A 890 48.65 -17.94 -31.06
C ILE A 890 47.23 -17.34 -31.18
N HIS A 891 47.15 -16.09 -31.65
CA HIS A 891 45.96 -15.42 -32.18
C HIS A 891 46.11 -15.32 -33.71
N ARG A 892 45.07 -15.71 -34.49
CA ARG A 892 44.53 -15.05 -35.73
C ARG A 892 43.95 -16.04 -36.76
N CYS A 893 42.70 -15.76 -37.17
CA CYS A 893 42.13 -15.70 -38.54
C CYS A 893 40.60 -15.47 -38.37
N ILE A 894 40.03 -14.29 -38.70
CA ILE A 894 39.50 -13.82 -40.01
C ILE A 894 38.42 -14.79 -40.56
N ALA A 895 37.21 -14.45 -41.04
CA ALA A 895 36.33 -13.27 -41.09
C ALA A 895 35.07 -13.71 -41.92
N VAL A 896 33.91 -13.08 -41.68
CA VAL A 896 32.84 -12.68 -42.65
C VAL A 896 31.77 -13.71 -43.14
N ASP A 897 30.51 -13.27 -42.90
CA ASP A 897 29.22 -13.42 -43.62
C ASP A 897 28.17 -14.52 -43.35
N GLU A 898 26.95 -13.98 -43.19
CA GLU A 898 25.60 -14.47 -43.52
C GLU A 898 24.81 -15.45 -42.62
N GLU A 899 23.49 -15.30 -42.71
CA GLU A 899 22.43 -15.59 -41.75
C GLU A 899 22.15 -17.08 -41.42
N SER A 900 21.51 -17.22 -40.24
CA SER A 900 20.41 -18.15 -39.91
C SER A 900 20.71 -19.49 -39.23
N SER A 901 19.82 -19.80 -38.28
CA SER A 901 19.53 -21.07 -37.60
C SER A 901 20.32 -21.43 -36.32
N ILE A 902 19.76 -21.03 -35.17
CA ILE A 902 19.99 -21.71 -33.89
C ILE A 902 18.90 -22.77 -33.74
N CYS A 903 19.27 -24.04 -33.89
CA CYS A 903 18.48 -25.20 -33.49
C CYS A 903 18.28 -25.19 -31.96
N LEU A 904 17.01 -25.18 -31.53
CA LEU A 904 16.60 -25.51 -30.17
C LEU A 904 16.10 -26.96 -30.16
N GLU A 905 16.95 -27.92 -29.85
CA GLU A 905 16.54 -29.26 -29.45
C GLU A 905 17.35 -29.70 -28.23
N CYS A 906 16.69 -29.70 -27.06
CA CYS A 906 16.74 -30.79 -26.07
C CYS A 906 15.88 -30.45 -24.83
N LEU A 907 14.57 -30.72 -24.93
CA LEU A 907 13.70 -30.98 -23.78
C LEU A 907 12.75 -32.15 -24.14
N PHE A 908 13.09 -33.31 -23.56
CA PHE A 908 12.34 -34.58 -23.46
C PHE A 908 12.23 -35.53 -24.69
N PRO A 909 12.17 -36.86 -24.43
CA PRO A 909 12.63 -37.89 -25.37
C PRO A 909 11.51 -38.51 -26.23
N LYS A 910 11.88 -38.83 -27.48
CA LYS A 910 11.44 -39.96 -28.31
C LYS A 910 9.95 -40.36 -28.29
N VAL A 911 9.20 -39.87 -29.28
CA VAL A 911 8.15 -40.65 -29.97
C VAL A 911 8.29 -40.38 -31.49
N PRO A 912 8.38 -41.40 -32.36
CA PRO A 912 8.65 -41.19 -33.79
C PRO A 912 7.36 -40.91 -34.56
N VAL A 913 7.37 -39.92 -35.45
CA VAL A 913 6.34 -39.77 -36.49
C VAL A 913 7.06 -39.63 -37.83
N CYS A 914 6.92 -40.64 -38.69
CA CYS A 914 7.39 -40.62 -40.08
C CYS A 914 6.42 -39.80 -40.95
N LEU A 915 6.98 -38.92 -41.76
CA LEU A 915 6.29 -38.21 -42.83
C LEU A 915 6.57 -38.92 -44.16
N CYS A 916 5.54 -39.45 -44.80
CA CYS A 916 5.53 -39.65 -46.25
C CYS A 916 4.15 -39.28 -46.82
N ASP A 917 4.22 -38.45 -47.85
CA ASP A 917 3.22 -37.95 -48.79
C ASP A 917 1.74 -38.31 -48.59
N ASN A 918 0.99 -37.25 -48.28
CA ASN A 918 -0.42 -37.03 -48.54
C ASN A 918 -1.43 -37.97 -47.84
N CYS A 919 -1.79 -37.51 -46.62
CA CYS A 919 -2.99 -37.79 -45.79
C CYS A 919 -2.89 -38.85 -44.68
N VAL A 920 -3.04 -38.40 -43.42
CA VAL A 920 -3.78 -39.11 -42.35
C VAL A 920 -4.61 -38.11 -41.51
N ARG A 921 -5.90 -38.41 -41.34
CA ARG A 921 -6.88 -37.76 -40.44
C ARG A 921 -6.72 -38.30 -39.01
N LEU A 922 -7.00 -37.47 -37.97
CA LEU A 922 -8.04 -37.77 -36.97
C LEU A 922 -8.44 -36.56 -36.07
N TYR A 923 -9.75 -36.27 -36.12
CA TYR A 923 -10.71 -35.68 -35.17
C TYR A 923 -10.43 -34.43 -34.28
N ARG A 924 -11.17 -33.37 -34.65
CA ARG A 924 -11.67 -32.20 -33.88
C ARG A 924 -10.66 -31.12 -33.41
N CYS A 925 -10.13 -30.34 -34.34
CA CYS A 925 -10.60 -28.99 -34.72
C CYS A 925 -9.53 -28.30 -35.59
N ILE A 926 -9.98 -27.55 -36.59
CA ILE A 926 -9.16 -26.96 -37.67
C ILE A 926 -8.62 -25.60 -37.21
N PHE A 927 -7.30 -25.38 -37.28
CA PHE A 927 -6.72 -24.04 -37.39
C PHE A 927 -6.14 -23.88 -38.81
N CYS A 928 -6.75 -23.01 -39.62
CA CYS A 928 -6.09 -22.44 -40.79
C CYS A 928 -5.34 -21.19 -40.33
N GLY A 929 -4.02 -21.17 -40.52
CA GLY A 929 -3.22 -19.95 -40.41
C GLY A 929 -2.92 -19.40 -41.80
N TRP A 930 -2.87 -18.08 -41.92
CA TRP A 930 -1.98 -17.40 -42.85
C TRP A 930 -1.48 -16.08 -42.24
N ASN A 931 -0.17 -15.89 -42.38
CA ASN A 931 0.72 -14.78 -41.98
C ASN A 931 1.22 -14.71 -40.53
N HIS A 932 2.51 -15.11 -40.44
CA HIS A 932 3.57 -14.72 -39.51
C HIS A 932 3.18 -13.78 -38.36
N ASP A 933 2.85 -14.36 -37.21
CA ASP A 933 3.32 -14.00 -35.86
C ASP A 933 2.69 -14.98 -34.85
N LEU A 934 3.52 -15.64 -34.03
CA LEU A 934 3.05 -16.55 -32.98
C LEU A 934 2.92 -15.77 -31.66
N PHE A 935 1.73 -15.22 -31.40
CA PHE A 935 1.35 -14.66 -30.10
C PHE A 935 0.73 -15.75 -29.22
N ILE A 936 1.25 -15.93 -28.00
CA ILE A 936 0.55 -16.69 -26.95
C ILE A 936 -0.47 -15.74 -26.30
N TYR A 937 -1.72 -15.80 -26.77
CA TYR A 937 -2.86 -15.13 -26.16
C TYR A 937 -3.42 -15.97 -25.00
N GLY A 938 -3.35 -15.44 -23.78
CA GLY A 938 -4.31 -15.76 -22.71
C GLY A 938 -5.56 -14.91 -22.91
N ALA A 939 -6.73 -15.54 -23.02
CA ALA A 939 -7.98 -14.87 -23.33
C ALA A 939 -8.52 -14.04 -22.14
N GLY A 940 -8.60 -12.72 -22.34
CA GLY A 940 -9.40 -11.70 -21.63
C GLY A 940 -9.23 -10.37 -22.39
N PRO A 941 -10.29 -9.60 -22.69
CA PRO A 941 -10.32 -8.64 -23.81
C PRO A 941 -9.52 -7.35 -23.54
N PRO A 942 -9.08 -6.63 -24.59
CA PRO A 942 -8.59 -5.27 -24.50
C PRO A 942 -9.79 -4.31 -24.62
N GLU A 943 -10.38 -3.92 -23.50
CA GLU A 943 -11.18 -2.70 -23.44
C GLU A 943 -10.61 -1.78 -22.37
N LYS A 944 -10.30 -0.56 -22.82
CA LYS A 944 -10.12 0.60 -21.94
C LYS A 944 -11.39 0.72 -21.08
N ASP A 945 -11.22 1.05 -19.80
CA ASP A 945 -12.26 1.29 -18.80
C ASP A 945 -12.96 0.04 -18.20
N ALA A 946 -12.32 -0.61 -17.22
CA ALA A 946 -13.00 -1.26 -16.08
C ALA A 946 -11.99 -1.74 -15.02
N GLY A 947 -11.88 -1.02 -13.90
CA GLY A 947 -11.19 -1.50 -12.70
C GLY A 947 -12.07 -2.49 -11.94
N LEU A 948 -11.64 -3.74 -11.81
CA LEU A 948 -12.26 -4.75 -10.95
C LEU A 948 -11.24 -5.16 -9.87
N LEU A 949 -11.39 -4.55 -8.70
CA LEU A 949 -10.75 -4.93 -7.44
C LEU A 949 -11.39 -6.24 -6.94
N TRP A 950 -10.58 -7.27 -6.73
CA TRP A 950 -10.94 -8.39 -5.85
C TRP A 950 -10.16 -8.23 -4.54
N TYR A 951 -10.89 -7.87 -3.49
CA TYR A 951 -10.51 -8.07 -2.09
C TYR A 951 -10.96 -9.45 -1.63
#